data_AF-D8G1D5-F1
#
_entry.id   AF-D8G1D5-F1
#
_cell.length_a   1.000
_cell.length_b   1.000
_cell.length_c   1.000
_cell.angle_alpha   90.00
_cell.angle_beta   90.00
_cell.angle_gamma   90.00
#
_symmetry.space_group_name_H-M   'P 1'
#
loop_
_entity.id
_entity.type
_entity.pdbx_description
1 polymer ?
#
loop_
_entity_poly.entity_id
_entity_poly.type
_entity_poly.pdbx_seq_one_letter_code
_entity_poly.pdbx_strand_id
1 'polypeptide(L)'
;MALRDPEKDFIRVNKILGKQASIGFIPANQILPWCFLTAIAYTLTMGLFSLGLGWFFTVSLWLIVSWWLLTGNQPHLFTDKFRKPPGDEWCSGDSFYISPISSLRPPSIQGKPYDSQIRIKLKPKIVPNQYGGRSKFMPFQNEINLCCLVEIEKDGRQVSGMLLNNGTSYQLVFGFRLRGLHNLLFRNEVSAFAASLEEGMKDIPPSEKITFCTGCYSSDAARQKELEQLADTAELQPVSVLLRNEQYRLRQQTHQGTRQVWEQIAFCTWTADNEGETISRDFIGKAIDGVKKLCDSIVETIAGNTRIYREQFYTKLLLNSFEQGFLRWEILLNTKMGLEISPMNSSELWEWLWLRFNSSKPPQIPQIVKLEETHSGYQLSEIKTTDKHICTVLIEGTNGVSSCPEHRKTNNRVYLTGKGKECAVLTMYDAPAGWINTRQQLKWIWEVMSSSYVRDTEAWIEISAGNSLVINDNLARQAKGAKAASSRAITKGQGRDIGAEIKQEESFDAQRRLYQGAVPLNAAVAFLVYRNTAEELSQACNVLSNSFGTAKVIRERNVAWDIWLQCLPITWKWLLHSGSFLSERRLTLDTETAAGILPLTVPRDLDKKGVEFITHRGGKPIFIDLFYNQISRALITGESGSGKSVLGWRFTLEALANNIPVVGMDISSGGNSTFKTAIELLGDQGAYYDISQGSSNLVEPPDLRKFDKAERERRMESWKEFIRKAVVAIAMGKIHNPHLAQRVDSIILRMLDMYLRDPEIIARYNKAFERGWRSPEWQQMPTLQDLLRFCSKERLNLKSFEELDRLAINQILSQGNALLTSRLGKAIGQPSTFSPEPAVKFFALSGLSNEQDAYLMAINAHAACIPNALSHPKSLFIGDELSVLLKKDGFASVVGELCATGRKDGIAVLLLSQDFDAICECSAGAQILQNMVYRITGRITNSGVAAAHKYLGYDPQIISSNATESFLPRAADLYSCWLIEKGGRFWRSRFYPGEMMLASIANNQNEKEARDRIMAQYPPTLKGQLQGLKHFTQEYIAAVKEGKGFDRIGQNLEIATIAANAQPKVASDVHSNKSQIFAKIPK
;
A
#
# COMPACT_ATOMS: atom_id res chain seq x y z
N MET A 1 -22.70 29.18 9.73
CA MET A 1 -21.44 28.53 10.14
C MET A 1 -20.32 29.54 9.95
N ALA A 2 -19.64 29.98 11.01
CA ALA A 2 -18.31 30.56 10.78
C ALA A 2 -17.46 29.42 10.22
N LEU A 3 -16.94 29.57 9.00
CA LEU A 3 -16.10 28.58 8.35
C LEU A 3 -14.87 28.37 9.23
N ARG A 4 -14.82 27.24 9.95
CA ARG A 4 -13.65 26.88 10.73
C ARG A 4 -12.46 26.72 9.79
N ASP A 5 -11.32 27.28 10.15
CA ASP A 5 -10.09 27.10 9.40
C ASP A 5 -9.53 25.70 9.67
N PRO A 6 -9.55 24.77 8.68
CA PRO A 6 -9.11 23.38 8.88
C PRO A 6 -7.63 23.24 9.25
N GLU A 7 -6.85 24.33 9.15
CA GLU A 7 -5.42 24.36 9.48
C GLU A 7 -5.11 25.02 10.84
N LYS A 8 -6.05 25.76 11.44
CA LYS A 8 -5.77 26.58 12.64
C LYS A 8 -6.70 26.33 13.82
N ASP A 9 -7.95 25.92 13.57
CA ASP A 9 -8.96 25.89 14.61
C ASP A 9 -8.90 24.60 15.43
N PHE A 10 -8.67 24.75 16.73
CA PHE A 10 -8.60 23.63 17.67
C PHE A 10 -9.94 22.90 17.78
N ILE A 11 -9.89 21.57 17.74
CA ILE A 11 -11.06 20.69 17.90
C ILE A 11 -11.04 20.10 19.30
N ARG A 12 -11.94 20.58 20.17
CA ARG A 12 -12.05 20.12 21.57
C ARG A 12 -12.97 18.93 21.70
N VAL A 13 -12.46 17.86 22.32
CA VAL A 13 -13.27 16.69 22.71
C VAL A 13 -14.01 16.98 24.00
N ASN A 14 -15.33 16.89 23.97
CA ASN A 14 -16.15 17.08 25.15
C ASN A 14 -16.27 15.79 25.97
N LYS A 15 -15.35 15.60 26.92
CA LYS A 15 -15.29 14.40 27.79
C LYS A 15 -16.48 14.26 28.74
N ILE A 16 -17.36 15.26 28.81
CA ILE A 16 -18.53 15.23 29.70
C ILE A 16 -19.67 14.37 29.13
N LEU A 17 -19.72 14.19 27.80
CA LEU A 17 -20.75 13.42 27.09
C LEU A 17 -20.90 11.99 27.62
N GLY A 18 -19.79 11.33 27.97
CA GLY A 18 -19.78 9.95 28.48
C GLY A 18 -19.88 9.81 29.99
N LYS A 19 -19.97 10.91 30.74
CA LYS A 19 -20.06 10.84 32.21
C LYS A 19 -21.51 10.59 32.64
N GLN A 20 -21.73 9.53 33.41
CA GLN A 20 -23.04 9.28 34.02
C GLN A 20 -23.28 10.27 35.17
N ALA A 21 -24.52 10.75 35.31
CA ALA A 21 -24.89 11.59 36.45
C ALA A 21 -24.91 10.75 37.74
N SER A 22 -24.30 11.24 38.82
CA SER A 22 -24.39 10.64 40.14
C SER A 22 -25.67 11.11 40.85
N ILE A 23 -26.26 10.26 41.68
CA ILE A 23 -27.33 10.65 42.61
C ILE A 23 -26.65 11.00 43.94
N GLY A 24 -26.48 12.30 44.21
CA GLY A 24 -25.67 12.76 45.33
C GLY A 24 -24.20 12.31 45.20
N PHE A 25 -23.68 11.61 46.21
CA PHE A 25 -22.33 11.04 46.24
C PHE A 25 -22.22 9.64 45.62
N ILE A 26 -23.33 9.05 45.13
CA ILE A 26 -23.39 7.67 44.65
C ILE A 26 -23.37 7.61 43.12
N PRO A 27 -22.36 6.97 42.51
CA PRO A 27 -22.32 6.73 41.06
C PRO A 27 -23.47 5.80 40.60
N ALA A 28 -24.08 6.08 39.44
CA ALA A 28 -25.23 5.31 38.94
C ALA A 28 -24.92 3.81 38.73
N ASN A 29 -23.70 3.50 38.28
CA ASN A 29 -23.21 2.13 38.09
C ASN A 29 -23.04 1.33 39.40
N GLN A 30 -23.13 1.99 40.56
CA GLN A 30 -23.04 1.36 41.87
C GLN A 30 -24.41 1.00 42.47
N ILE A 31 -25.51 1.54 41.93
CA ILE A 31 -26.86 1.33 42.47
C ILE A 31 -27.27 -0.14 42.43
N LEU A 32 -27.13 -0.80 41.27
CA LEU A 32 -27.49 -2.21 41.12
C LEU A 32 -26.65 -3.14 42.04
N PRO A 33 -25.31 -3.02 42.09
CA PRO A 33 -24.49 -3.76 43.05
C PRO A 33 -24.90 -3.51 44.50
N TRP A 34 -25.20 -2.26 44.87
CA TRP A 34 -25.57 -1.93 46.24
C TRP A 34 -26.93 -2.52 46.61
N CYS A 35 -27.91 -2.51 45.71
CA CYS A 35 -29.19 -3.19 45.89
C CYS A 35 -28.99 -4.70 46.08
N PHE A 36 -28.13 -5.32 45.27
CA PHE A 36 -27.82 -6.75 45.37
C PHE A 36 -27.11 -7.11 46.69
N LEU A 37 -26.11 -6.31 47.10
CA LEU A 37 -25.41 -6.49 48.38
C LEU A 37 -26.36 -6.28 49.58
N THR A 38 -27.29 -5.34 49.47
CA THR A 38 -28.32 -5.12 50.48
C THR A 38 -29.28 -6.32 50.56
N ALA A 39 -29.67 -6.89 49.41
CA ALA A 39 -30.48 -8.11 49.39
C ALA A 39 -29.75 -9.30 50.04
N ILE A 40 -28.45 -9.49 49.72
CA ILE A 40 -27.62 -10.52 50.36
C ILE A 40 -27.52 -10.29 51.87
N ALA A 41 -27.26 -9.06 52.29
CA ALA A 41 -27.17 -8.71 53.70
C ALA A 41 -28.49 -9.01 54.43
N TYR A 42 -29.63 -8.73 53.80
CA TYR A 42 -30.95 -9.07 54.33
C TYR A 42 -31.11 -10.58 54.48
N THR A 43 -30.78 -11.37 53.45
CA THR A 43 -30.89 -12.83 53.51
C THR A 43 -29.99 -13.43 54.61
N LEU A 44 -28.77 -12.94 54.75
CA LEU A 44 -27.83 -13.41 55.77
C LEU A 44 -28.31 -13.04 57.18
N THR A 45 -28.61 -11.76 57.41
CA THR A 45 -28.89 -11.25 58.77
C THR A 45 -30.30 -11.58 59.24
N MET A 46 -31.31 -11.44 58.39
CA MET A 46 -32.71 -11.68 58.74
C MET A 46 -33.18 -13.09 58.43
N GLY A 47 -32.77 -13.62 57.29
CA GLY A 47 -33.22 -14.94 56.83
C GLY A 47 -32.50 -16.09 57.54
N LEU A 48 -31.16 -16.09 57.54
CA LEU A 48 -30.35 -17.20 58.03
C LEU A 48 -30.07 -17.14 59.54
N PHE A 49 -29.71 -15.98 60.07
CA PHE A 49 -29.22 -15.85 61.45
C PHE A 49 -30.18 -15.10 62.39
N SER A 50 -31.27 -14.53 61.88
CA SER A 50 -32.29 -13.79 62.63
C SER A 50 -31.73 -12.74 63.61
N LEU A 51 -30.68 -12.03 63.20
CA LEU A 51 -29.89 -11.11 64.03
C LEU A 51 -30.55 -9.73 64.25
N GLY A 52 -31.68 -9.45 63.58
CA GLY A 52 -32.41 -8.19 63.71
C GLY A 52 -31.88 -7.02 62.88
N LEU A 53 -32.59 -5.89 62.92
CA LEU A 53 -32.43 -4.77 61.97
C LEU A 53 -31.09 -4.04 62.10
N GLY A 54 -30.53 -3.93 63.32
CA GLY A 54 -29.24 -3.29 63.54
C GLY A 54 -28.09 -3.98 62.81
N TRP A 55 -28.06 -5.31 62.85
CA TRP A 55 -27.06 -6.11 62.14
C TRP A 55 -27.26 -6.06 60.63
N PHE A 56 -28.50 -6.05 60.15
CA PHE A 56 -28.81 -5.84 58.73
C PHE A 56 -28.20 -4.55 58.18
N PHE A 57 -28.44 -3.40 58.82
CA PHE A 57 -27.91 -2.12 58.36
C PHE A 57 -26.38 -2.08 58.45
N THR A 58 -25.79 -2.63 59.52
CA THR A 58 -24.33 -2.65 59.71
C THR A 58 -23.64 -3.50 58.63
N VAL A 59 -24.15 -4.70 58.36
CA VAL A 59 -23.60 -5.59 57.33
C VAL A 59 -23.81 -5.01 55.92
N SER A 60 -24.98 -4.44 55.65
CA SER A 60 -25.25 -3.79 54.35
C SER A 60 -24.30 -2.63 54.10
N LEU A 61 -24.12 -1.75 55.08
CA LEU A 61 -23.20 -0.62 54.98
C LEU A 61 -21.75 -1.10 54.80
N TRP A 62 -21.32 -2.10 55.57
CA TRP A 62 -19.98 -2.68 55.45
C TRP A 62 -19.72 -3.27 54.06
N LEU A 63 -20.66 -4.04 53.50
CA LEU A 63 -20.55 -4.61 52.16
C LEU A 63 -20.52 -3.52 51.07
N ILE A 64 -21.40 -2.52 51.18
CA ILE A 64 -21.47 -1.40 50.23
C ILE A 64 -20.16 -0.60 50.24
N VAL A 65 -19.66 -0.21 51.42
CA VAL A 65 -18.40 0.56 51.55
C VAL A 65 -17.22 -0.26 51.06
N SER A 66 -17.14 -1.55 51.41
CA SER A 66 -16.07 -2.44 50.94
C SER A 66 -16.08 -2.59 49.41
N TRP A 67 -17.26 -2.79 48.82
CA TRP A 67 -17.42 -2.87 47.37
C TRP A 67 -17.04 -1.55 46.69
N TRP A 68 -17.46 -0.41 47.25
CA TRP A 68 -17.16 0.89 46.67
C TRP A 68 -15.67 1.23 46.72
N LEU A 69 -14.98 0.91 47.83
CA LEU A 69 -13.53 1.04 47.95
C LEU A 69 -12.77 0.16 46.94
N LEU A 70 -13.27 -1.04 46.64
CA LEU A 70 -12.64 -1.98 45.71
C LEU A 70 -12.89 -1.64 44.24
N THR A 71 -14.08 -1.15 43.90
CA THR A 71 -14.51 -0.93 42.50
C THR A 71 -14.40 0.51 42.03
N GLY A 72 -14.40 1.48 42.95
CA GLY A 72 -14.33 2.91 42.65
C GLY A 72 -15.38 3.34 41.62
N ASN A 73 -14.94 4.13 40.64
CA ASN A 73 -15.82 4.63 39.56
C ASN A 73 -15.92 3.68 38.37
N GLN A 74 -15.13 2.60 38.34
CA GLN A 74 -14.94 1.73 37.17
C GLN A 74 -14.96 0.25 37.58
N PRO A 75 -16.16 -0.31 37.83
CA PRO A 75 -16.31 -1.67 38.36
C PRO A 75 -15.62 -2.75 37.53
N HIS A 76 -15.57 -2.61 36.19
CA HIS A 76 -14.96 -3.62 35.33
C HIS A 76 -13.48 -3.90 35.63
N LEU A 77 -12.70 -2.90 36.06
CA LEU A 77 -11.28 -3.08 36.39
C LEU A 77 -11.07 -4.08 37.53
N PHE A 78 -12.06 -4.19 38.42
CA PHE A 78 -12.07 -5.18 39.49
C PHE A 78 -12.74 -6.48 39.04
N THR A 79 -13.93 -6.43 38.43
CA THR A 79 -14.68 -7.65 38.06
C THR A 79 -13.99 -8.48 36.99
N ASP A 80 -13.28 -7.86 36.04
CA ASP A 80 -12.59 -8.57 34.97
C ASP A 80 -11.42 -9.42 35.51
N LYS A 81 -10.83 -9.09 36.67
CA LYS A 81 -9.77 -9.91 37.31
C LYS A 81 -10.26 -11.31 37.68
N PHE A 82 -11.56 -11.48 37.91
CA PHE A 82 -12.17 -12.76 38.29
C PHE A 82 -12.67 -13.55 37.07
N ARG A 83 -12.66 -12.96 35.87
CA ARG A 83 -13.02 -13.66 34.64
C ARG A 83 -11.83 -14.48 34.18
N LYS A 84 -11.94 -15.80 34.35
CA LYS A 84 -10.95 -16.75 33.83
C LYS A 84 -11.24 -17.06 32.36
N PRO A 85 -10.22 -17.37 31.56
CA PRO A 85 -10.39 -17.88 30.22
C PRO A 85 -11.17 -19.21 30.25
N PRO A 86 -11.82 -19.56 29.15
CA PRO A 86 -12.69 -20.73 29.09
C PRO A 86 -11.89 -22.05 29.19
N GLY A 87 -11.98 -22.71 30.34
CA GLY A 87 -11.32 -24.00 30.58
C GLY A 87 -9.82 -23.88 30.85
N ASP A 88 -9.09 -24.97 30.66
CA ASP A 88 -7.62 -25.00 30.70
C ASP A 88 -7.02 -24.47 29.40
N GLU A 89 -7.63 -24.77 28.26
CA GLU A 89 -7.27 -24.28 26.93
C GLU A 89 -8.44 -24.46 25.94
N TRP A 90 -8.39 -23.75 24.81
CA TRP A 90 -9.23 -24.06 23.65
C TRP A 90 -8.80 -25.35 22.93
N CYS A 91 -9.74 -26.00 22.25
CA CYS A 91 -9.46 -27.10 21.34
C CYS A 91 -10.39 -27.08 20.13
N SER A 92 -10.04 -27.81 19.06
CA SER A 92 -11.05 -28.15 18.04
C SER A 92 -12.02 -29.18 18.61
N GLY A 93 -13.31 -28.91 18.51
CA GLY A 93 -14.36 -29.88 18.82
C GLY A 93 -14.90 -30.63 17.60
N ASP A 94 -14.28 -30.47 16.42
CA ASP A 94 -14.63 -31.12 15.15
C ASP A 94 -16.13 -31.06 14.81
N SER A 95 -16.68 -29.84 14.87
CA SER A 95 -18.10 -29.61 14.57
C SER A 95 -18.43 -29.98 13.13
N PHE A 96 -19.54 -30.69 12.95
CA PHE A 96 -20.19 -30.88 11.67
C PHE A 96 -21.00 -29.65 11.28
N TYR A 97 -21.11 -29.42 9.98
CA TYR A 97 -21.94 -28.37 9.41
C TYR A 97 -23.43 -28.77 9.42
N ILE A 98 -24.29 -27.83 9.82
CA ILE A 98 -25.75 -27.98 9.74
C ILE A 98 -26.27 -26.90 8.79
N SER A 99 -26.87 -27.33 7.68
CA SER A 99 -27.38 -26.40 6.66
C SER A 99 -28.47 -25.48 7.23
N PRO A 100 -28.44 -24.18 6.93
CA PRO A 100 -29.58 -23.30 7.15
C PRO A 100 -30.82 -23.75 6.38
N ILE A 101 -30.64 -24.36 5.21
CA ILE A 101 -31.71 -24.85 4.34
C ILE A 101 -32.22 -26.19 4.88
N SER A 102 -33.46 -26.18 5.39
CA SER A 102 -34.03 -27.33 6.09
C SER A 102 -34.12 -28.60 5.22
N SER A 103 -34.31 -28.46 3.91
CA SER A 103 -34.40 -29.57 2.95
C SER A 103 -33.06 -30.29 2.73
N LEU A 104 -31.93 -29.60 2.93
CA LEU A 104 -30.58 -30.13 2.75
C LEU A 104 -29.97 -30.73 4.02
N ARG A 105 -30.72 -30.75 5.14
CA ARG A 105 -30.25 -31.32 6.41
C ARG A 105 -30.29 -32.84 6.40
N PRO A 106 -29.43 -33.51 7.19
CA PRO A 106 -29.49 -34.96 7.38
C PRO A 106 -30.88 -35.41 7.86
N PRO A 107 -31.43 -36.53 7.36
CA PRO A 107 -32.73 -37.06 7.80
C PRO A 107 -32.83 -37.30 9.32
N SER A 108 -31.70 -37.52 9.97
CA SER A 108 -31.59 -37.72 11.43
C SER A 108 -31.92 -36.48 12.26
N ILE A 109 -31.91 -35.28 11.67
CA ILE A 109 -32.15 -33.98 12.33
C ILE A 109 -33.49 -33.37 11.89
N GLN A 110 -33.97 -33.68 10.67
CA GLN A 110 -35.22 -33.14 10.13
C GLN A 110 -36.44 -33.43 11.03
N GLY A 111 -37.25 -32.41 11.33
CA GLY A 111 -38.52 -32.56 12.06
C GLY A 111 -38.43 -32.79 13.57
N LYS A 112 -37.22 -32.74 14.16
CA LYS A 112 -37.01 -32.83 15.62
C LYS A 112 -37.11 -31.44 16.27
N PRO A 113 -37.33 -31.33 17.60
CA PRO A 113 -37.31 -30.03 18.29
C PRO A 113 -36.00 -29.25 18.16
N TYR A 114 -34.88 -29.94 17.88
CA TYR A 114 -33.57 -29.34 17.59
C TYR A 114 -33.41 -28.86 16.13
N ASP A 115 -34.41 -29.10 15.28
CA ASP A 115 -34.41 -28.65 13.88
C ASP A 115 -34.54 -27.12 13.77
N SER A 116 -34.83 -26.40 14.86
CA SER A 116 -34.73 -24.94 14.90
C SER A 116 -33.29 -24.44 15.16
N GLN A 117 -32.39 -25.29 15.64
CA GLN A 117 -31.05 -24.91 16.09
C GLN A 117 -30.00 -25.25 15.02
N ILE A 118 -29.45 -24.21 14.37
CA ILE A 118 -28.35 -24.36 13.39
C ILE A 118 -27.00 -24.56 14.09
N ARG A 119 -26.89 -24.13 15.36
CA ARG A 119 -25.67 -24.21 16.13
C ARG A 119 -25.87 -25.04 17.38
N ILE A 120 -25.08 -26.11 17.50
CA ILE A 120 -25.07 -27.00 18.67
C ILE A 120 -23.85 -26.66 19.53
N LYS A 121 -24.07 -26.34 20.81
CA LYS A 121 -22.96 -26.15 21.76
C LYS A 121 -22.25 -27.49 21.99
N LEU A 122 -20.96 -27.52 21.70
CA LEU A 122 -20.12 -28.70 21.87
C LEU A 122 -19.75 -28.91 23.34
N LYS A 123 -19.71 -30.17 23.78
CA LYS A 123 -19.32 -30.53 25.14
C LYS A 123 -17.80 -30.30 25.33
N PRO A 124 -17.37 -29.83 26.52
CA PRO A 124 -15.94 -29.73 26.85
C PRO A 124 -15.25 -31.10 26.79
N LYS A 125 -14.01 -31.15 26.27
CA LYS A 125 -13.18 -32.35 26.26
C LYS A 125 -12.39 -32.43 27.57
N ILE A 126 -12.61 -33.50 28.33
CA ILE A 126 -11.94 -33.70 29.64
C ILE A 126 -10.89 -34.79 29.49
N VAL A 127 -9.63 -34.48 29.78
CA VAL A 127 -8.48 -35.36 29.60
C VAL A 127 -7.74 -35.51 30.93
N PRO A 128 -7.28 -36.71 31.33
CA PRO A 128 -6.42 -36.86 32.50
C PRO A 128 -5.10 -36.10 32.31
N ASN A 129 -4.67 -35.38 33.33
CA ASN A 129 -3.42 -34.62 33.31
C ASN A 129 -2.25 -35.44 33.89
N GLN A 130 -1.02 -35.02 33.59
CA GLN A 130 0.21 -35.72 34.02
C GLN A 130 0.45 -35.68 35.54
N TYR A 131 -0.28 -34.83 36.28
CA TYR A 131 -0.09 -34.59 37.72
C TYR A 131 -1.23 -35.19 38.58
N GLY A 132 -2.02 -36.13 38.04
CA GLY A 132 -3.05 -36.85 38.81
C GLY A 132 -4.43 -36.18 38.90
N GLY A 133 -4.80 -35.31 37.95
CA GLY A 133 -6.10 -34.63 37.85
C GLY A 133 -6.73 -34.66 36.46
N ARG A 134 -7.75 -33.83 36.21
CA ARG A 134 -8.44 -33.71 34.91
C ARG A 134 -8.28 -32.30 34.35
N SER A 135 -7.84 -32.18 33.09
CA SER A 135 -7.82 -30.94 32.33
C SER A 135 -9.05 -30.83 31.44
N LYS A 136 -9.65 -29.64 31.40
CA LYS A 136 -10.89 -29.33 30.67
C LYS A 136 -10.60 -28.41 29.49
N PHE A 137 -10.71 -28.93 28.28
CA PHE A 137 -10.53 -28.18 27.05
C PHE A 137 -11.89 -27.73 26.48
N MET A 138 -12.00 -26.46 26.10
CA MET A 138 -13.23 -25.87 25.59
C MET A 138 -13.20 -25.78 24.07
N PRO A 139 -14.19 -26.35 23.36
CA PRO A 139 -14.26 -26.22 21.90
C PRO A 139 -14.32 -24.75 21.45
N PHE A 140 -13.36 -24.32 20.64
CA PHE A 140 -13.30 -22.93 20.15
C PHE A 140 -14.54 -22.54 19.33
N GLN A 141 -15.15 -23.51 18.65
CA GLN A 141 -16.41 -23.33 17.92
C GLN A 141 -17.55 -22.80 18.81
N ASN A 142 -17.49 -22.95 20.14
CA ASN A 142 -18.46 -22.39 21.08
C ASN A 142 -18.32 -20.87 21.28
N GLU A 143 -17.21 -20.26 20.88
CA GLU A 143 -17.00 -18.81 20.96
C GLU A 143 -17.41 -18.04 19.68
N ILE A 144 -17.55 -18.75 18.56
CA ILE A 144 -17.80 -18.16 17.22
C ILE A 144 -19.27 -18.31 16.80
N ASN A 145 -19.87 -17.26 16.24
CA ASN A 145 -21.28 -17.25 15.81
C ASN A 145 -21.50 -17.50 14.30
N LEU A 146 -20.43 -17.58 13.51
CA LEU A 146 -20.50 -17.83 12.07
C LEU A 146 -21.16 -19.18 11.76
N CYS A 147 -22.15 -19.17 10.86
CA CYS A 147 -22.76 -20.36 10.29
C CYS A 147 -22.11 -20.74 8.96
N CYS A 148 -22.16 -19.83 7.99
CA CYS A 148 -21.63 -20.01 6.64
C CYS A 148 -21.40 -18.63 5.99
N LEU A 149 -20.79 -18.63 4.81
CA LEU A 149 -20.83 -17.46 3.94
C LEU A 149 -22.14 -17.44 3.16
N VAL A 150 -22.55 -16.24 2.74
CA VAL A 150 -23.73 -16.05 1.90
C VAL A 150 -23.36 -15.28 0.64
N GLU A 151 -24.02 -15.61 -0.46
CA GLU A 151 -23.99 -14.88 -1.72
C GLU A 151 -25.42 -14.53 -2.14
N ILE A 152 -25.64 -13.28 -2.51
CA ILE A 152 -26.93 -12.75 -2.95
C ILE A 152 -26.73 -12.15 -4.32
N GLU A 153 -27.41 -12.71 -5.32
CA GLU A 153 -27.43 -12.26 -6.70
C GLU A 153 -28.82 -11.69 -7.02
N LYS A 154 -28.91 -10.36 -7.08
CA LYS A 154 -30.16 -9.61 -7.28
C LYS A 154 -29.88 -8.33 -8.06
N ASP A 155 -30.77 -7.96 -8.98
CA ASP A 155 -30.64 -6.74 -9.81
C ASP A 155 -29.30 -6.67 -10.58
N GLY A 156 -28.77 -7.82 -11.01
CA GLY A 156 -27.46 -7.92 -11.66
C GLY A 156 -26.25 -7.62 -10.76
N ARG A 157 -26.45 -7.53 -9.44
CA ARG A 157 -25.40 -7.35 -8.43
C ARG A 157 -25.17 -8.63 -7.66
N GLN A 158 -23.90 -8.99 -7.45
CA GLN A 158 -23.49 -10.07 -6.56
C GLN A 158 -22.90 -9.48 -5.27
N VAL A 159 -23.50 -9.83 -4.14
CA VAL A 159 -23.11 -9.36 -2.81
C VAL A 159 -22.78 -10.57 -1.94
N SER A 160 -21.75 -10.45 -1.10
CA SER A 160 -21.37 -11.52 -0.16
C SER A 160 -21.35 -11.03 1.28
N GLY A 161 -21.61 -11.93 2.22
CA GLY A 161 -21.60 -11.63 3.65
C GLY A 161 -21.32 -12.85 4.52
N MET A 162 -21.11 -12.61 5.81
CA MET A 162 -20.99 -13.65 6.83
C MET A 162 -22.32 -13.76 7.59
N LEU A 163 -22.95 -14.94 7.54
CA LEU A 163 -24.19 -15.19 8.28
C LEU A 163 -23.86 -15.68 9.69
N LEU A 164 -24.27 -14.91 10.69
CA LEU A 164 -24.12 -15.24 12.10
C LEU A 164 -25.47 -15.68 12.69
N ASN A 165 -25.41 -16.65 13.61
CA ASN A 165 -26.57 -17.06 14.40
C ASN A 165 -26.27 -16.96 15.91
N ASN A 166 -27.25 -16.42 16.64
CA ASN A 166 -27.24 -16.41 18.08
C ASN A 166 -28.62 -16.82 18.62
N GLY A 167 -28.86 -18.14 18.69
CA GLY A 167 -30.15 -18.68 19.10
C GLY A 167 -31.18 -18.52 18.00
N THR A 168 -32.22 -17.73 18.24
CA THR A 168 -33.28 -17.47 17.26
C THR A 168 -32.95 -16.30 16.32
N SER A 169 -31.99 -15.44 16.69
CA SER A 169 -31.65 -14.24 15.93
C SER A 169 -30.54 -14.49 14.91
N TYR A 170 -30.63 -13.79 13.78
CA TYR A 170 -29.66 -13.82 12.70
C TYR A 170 -29.09 -12.42 12.44
N GLN A 171 -27.82 -12.37 12.07
CA GLN A 171 -27.14 -11.15 11.68
C GLN A 171 -26.28 -11.45 10.47
N LEU A 172 -26.30 -10.55 9.50
CA LEU A 172 -25.35 -10.54 8.40
C LEU A 172 -24.27 -9.49 8.67
N VAL A 173 -23.03 -9.86 8.39
CA VAL A 173 -21.89 -8.95 8.42
C VAL A 173 -21.33 -8.80 7.01
N PHE A 174 -21.36 -7.58 6.49
CA PHE A 174 -20.83 -7.23 5.17
C PHE A 174 -19.45 -6.60 5.31
N GLY A 175 -18.50 -7.04 4.49
CA GLY A 175 -17.15 -6.46 4.43
C GLY A 175 -17.01 -5.50 3.25
N PHE A 176 -16.47 -4.31 3.51
CA PHE A 176 -16.16 -3.31 2.49
C PHE A 176 -14.68 -2.95 2.57
N ARG A 177 -13.93 -3.18 1.50
CA ARG A 177 -12.57 -2.65 1.38
C ARG A 177 -12.65 -1.14 1.19
N LEU A 178 -11.84 -0.42 1.95
CA LEU A 178 -11.76 1.03 1.90
C LEU A 178 -10.49 1.44 1.19
N ARG A 179 -10.57 2.43 0.29
CA ARG A 179 -9.36 3.09 -0.23
C ARG A 179 -8.75 4.07 0.79
N GLY A 180 -9.60 4.59 1.68
CA GLY A 180 -9.23 5.56 2.70
C GLY A 180 -8.88 6.95 2.17
N LEU A 181 -8.51 7.81 3.12
CA LEU A 181 -8.03 9.16 2.89
C LEU A 181 -6.54 9.13 2.61
N HIS A 182 -6.11 9.82 1.55
CA HIS A 182 -4.70 10.00 1.28
C HIS A 182 -4.04 10.83 2.40
N ASN A 183 -2.82 10.48 2.80
CA ASN A 183 -2.17 11.12 3.95
C ASN A 183 -1.72 12.58 3.70
N LEU A 184 -1.67 13.05 2.45
CA LEU A 184 -1.43 14.44 2.08
C LEU A 184 -2.67 15.05 1.39
N LEU A 185 -3.67 15.42 2.19
CA LEU A 185 -4.90 16.07 1.72
C LEU A 185 -4.70 17.56 1.40
N PHE A 186 -5.37 18.07 0.38
CA PHE A 186 -5.49 19.51 0.17
C PHE A 186 -6.43 20.16 1.19
N ARG A 187 -6.35 21.48 1.35
CA ARG A 187 -7.14 22.21 2.35
C ARG A 187 -8.65 22.03 2.16
N ASN A 188 -9.13 22.09 0.93
CA ASN A 188 -10.53 21.86 0.58
C ASN A 188 -10.97 20.41 0.84
N GLU A 189 -10.10 19.43 0.57
CA GLU A 189 -10.35 18.02 0.86
C GLU A 189 -10.52 17.79 2.36
N VAL A 190 -9.67 18.40 3.21
CA VAL A 190 -9.79 18.26 4.67
C VAL A 190 -11.17 18.71 5.16
N SER A 191 -11.62 19.90 4.76
CA SER A 191 -12.93 20.41 5.17
C SER A 191 -14.09 19.56 4.63
N ALA A 192 -14.03 19.17 3.35
CA ALA A 192 -15.08 18.36 2.72
C ALA A 192 -15.21 16.99 3.40
N PHE A 193 -14.09 16.29 3.61
CA PHE A 193 -14.12 14.97 4.24
C PHE A 193 -14.58 15.02 5.70
N ALA A 194 -14.13 16.01 6.48
CA ALA A 194 -14.59 16.16 7.85
C ALA A 194 -16.11 16.38 7.92
N ALA A 195 -16.66 17.23 7.06
CA ALA A 195 -18.10 17.47 7.00
C ALA A 195 -18.90 16.24 6.53
N SER A 196 -18.42 15.53 5.49
CA SER A 196 -19.05 14.30 5.01
C SER A 196 -19.04 13.19 6.07
N LEU A 197 -17.93 13.01 6.79
CA LEU A 197 -17.85 12.04 7.89
C LEU A 197 -18.80 12.41 9.02
N GLU A 198 -18.84 13.68 9.43
CA GLU A 198 -19.74 14.14 10.48
C GLU A 198 -21.21 13.86 10.11
N GLU A 199 -21.60 14.19 8.88
CA GLU A 199 -22.97 13.99 8.39
C GLU A 199 -23.32 12.50 8.27
N GLY A 200 -22.44 11.70 7.66
CA GLY A 200 -22.67 10.26 7.53
C GLY A 200 -22.73 9.54 8.87
N MET A 201 -22.02 10.01 9.90
CA MET A 201 -22.05 9.39 11.23
C MET A 201 -23.37 9.64 11.98
N LYS A 202 -24.13 10.71 11.64
CA LYS A 202 -25.48 10.96 12.20
C LYS A 202 -26.49 9.91 11.76
N ASP A 203 -26.28 9.32 10.59
CA ASP A 203 -27.20 8.40 9.93
C ASP A 203 -26.88 6.91 10.14
N ILE A 204 -25.94 6.61 11.06
CA ILE A 204 -25.66 5.24 11.48
C ILE A 204 -26.96 4.60 12.01
N PRO A 205 -27.39 3.44 11.48
CA PRO A 205 -28.64 2.81 11.92
C PRO A 205 -28.61 2.49 13.42
N PRO A 206 -29.71 2.72 14.15
CA PRO A 206 -29.81 2.33 15.55
C PRO A 206 -29.70 0.80 15.66
N SER A 207 -29.12 0.32 16.77
CA SER A 207 -28.89 -1.11 17.06
C SER A 207 -27.91 -1.83 16.11
N GLU A 208 -27.37 -1.15 15.12
CA GLU A 208 -26.31 -1.68 14.25
C GLU A 208 -24.96 -1.03 14.54
N LYS A 209 -23.92 -1.63 14.00
CA LYS A 209 -22.55 -1.16 14.18
C LYS A 209 -21.75 -1.21 12.88
N ILE A 210 -20.80 -0.29 12.79
CA ILE A 210 -19.73 -0.31 11.80
C ILE A 210 -18.39 -0.44 12.52
N THR A 211 -17.55 -1.36 12.06
CA THR A 211 -16.21 -1.58 12.61
C THR A 211 -15.16 -1.31 11.55
N PHE A 212 -14.38 -0.25 11.75
CA PHE A 212 -13.24 0.07 10.92
C PHE A 212 -12.00 -0.67 11.43
N CYS A 213 -11.42 -1.50 10.56
CA CYS A 213 -10.16 -2.19 10.79
C CYS A 213 -9.09 -1.60 9.85
N THR A 214 -7.97 -1.18 10.41
CA THR A 214 -6.76 -0.87 9.62
C THR A 214 -5.57 -1.59 10.20
N GLY A 215 -4.95 -2.45 9.39
CA GLY A 215 -3.81 -3.27 9.79
C GLY A 215 -2.56 -2.94 8.98
N CYS A 216 -1.41 -2.99 9.65
CA CYS A 216 -0.10 -3.05 9.00
C CYS A 216 0.54 -4.42 9.24
N TYR A 217 1.04 -5.04 8.17
CA TYR A 217 1.55 -6.41 8.19
C TYR A 217 2.89 -6.51 7.48
N SER A 218 3.87 -7.12 8.16
CA SER A 218 5.18 -7.42 7.60
C SER A 218 5.07 -8.63 6.67
N SER A 219 4.72 -8.39 5.41
CA SER A 219 4.55 -9.43 4.38
C SER A 219 5.09 -8.98 3.03
N ASP A 220 5.78 -9.88 2.33
CA ASP A 220 6.31 -9.68 0.98
C ASP A 220 5.89 -10.73 -0.05
N ALA A 221 5.04 -11.69 0.34
CA ALA A 221 4.71 -12.85 -0.49
C ALA A 221 4.30 -12.50 -1.94
N ALA A 222 3.42 -11.50 -2.11
CA ALA A 222 2.98 -11.07 -3.44
C ALA A 222 4.13 -10.49 -4.29
N ARG A 223 4.98 -9.66 -3.69
CA ARG A 223 6.11 -9.02 -4.39
C ARG A 223 7.24 -10.01 -4.65
N GLN A 224 7.47 -10.97 -3.76
CA GLN A 224 8.39 -12.09 -3.99
C GLN A 224 8.00 -12.87 -5.24
N LYS A 225 6.71 -13.23 -5.36
CA LYS A 225 6.18 -13.95 -6.53
C LYS A 225 6.33 -13.16 -7.82
N GLU A 226 6.07 -11.84 -7.78
CA GLU A 226 6.24 -10.97 -8.94
C GLU A 226 7.72 -10.88 -9.39
N LEU A 227 8.64 -10.63 -8.46
CA LEU A 227 10.08 -10.58 -8.75
C LEU A 227 10.64 -11.93 -9.20
N GLU A 228 10.08 -13.04 -8.69
CA GLU A 228 10.45 -14.38 -9.12
C GLU A 228 10.05 -14.61 -10.57
N GLN A 229 8.81 -14.27 -10.91
CA GLN A 229 8.34 -14.33 -12.29
C GLN A 229 9.20 -13.46 -13.22
N LEU A 230 9.50 -12.22 -12.83
CA LEU A 230 10.36 -11.32 -13.63
C LEU A 230 11.77 -11.88 -13.81
N ALA A 231 12.37 -12.43 -12.75
CA ALA A 231 13.71 -13.01 -12.82
C ALA A 231 13.76 -14.28 -13.67
N ASP A 232 12.69 -15.08 -13.67
CA ASP A 232 12.60 -16.33 -14.44
C ASP A 232 12.29 -16.08 -15.92
N THR A 233 11.60 -14.98 -16.26
CA THR A 233 11.30 -14.61 -17.65
C THR A 233 12.37 -13.72 -18.30
N ALA A 234 13.27 -13.14 -17.52
CA ALA A 234 14.31 -12.25 -18.03
C ALA A 234 15.30 -13.00 -18.94
N GLU A 235 15.47 -12.52 -20.18
CA GLU A 235 16.42 -13.12 -21.14
C GLU A 235 17.88 -12.88 -20.72
N LEU A 236 18.14 -11.75 -20.06
CA LEU A 236 19.47 -11.35 -19.61
C LEU A 236 19.78 -11.93 -18.21
N GLN A 237 20.71 -12.89 -18.17
CA GLN A 237 21.15 -13.55 -16.93
C GLN A 237 21.67 -12.57 -15.84
N PRO A 238 22.48 -11.53 -16.16
CA PRO A 238 22.84 -10.53 -15.15
C PRO A 238 21.63 -9.84 -14.51
N VAL A 239 20.61 -9.49 -15.30
CA VAL A 239 19.39 -8.83 -14.82
C VAL A 239 18.62 -9.76 -13.89
N SER A 240 18.49 -11.05 -14.26
CA SER A 240 17.89 -12.07 -13.39
C SER A 240 18.60 -12.13 -12.03
N VAL A 241 19.94 -12.17 -11.99
CA VAL A 241 20.70 -12.19 -10.73
C VAL A 241 20.50 -10.91 -9.91
N LEU A 242 20.47 -9.73 -10.54
CA LEU A 242 20.21 -8.47 -9.85
C LEU A 242 18.81 -8.44 -9.23
N LEU A 243 17.79 -8.96 -9.92
CA LEU A 243 16.42 -9.10 -9.38
C LEU A 243 16.35 -10.09 -8.21
N ARG A 244 17.07 -11.22 -8.29
CA ARG A 244 17.18 -12.17 -7.17
C ARG A 244 17.89 -11.54 -5.97
N ASN A 245 18.85 -10.64 -6.18
CA ASN A 245 19.45 -9.85 -5.09
C ASN A 245 18.46 -8.84 -4.48
N GLU A 246 17.63 -8.18 -5.30
CA GLU A 246 16.53 -7.33 -4.82
C GLU A 246 15.53 -8.12 -3.97
N GLN A 247 15.16 -9.34 -4.38
CA GLN A 247 14.30 -10.22 -3.59
C GLN A 247 14.86 -10.48 -2.19
N TYR A 248 16.16 -10.75 -2.08
CA TYR A 248 16.83 -10.95 -0.79
C TYR A 248 16.79 -9.70 0.08
N ARG A 249 17.11 -8.52 -0.49
CA ARG A 249 17.04 -7.23 0.22
C ARG A 249 15.63 -6.92 0.72
N LEU A 250 14.63 -7.21 -0.09
CA LEU A 250 13.22 -7.00 0.25
C LEU A 250 12.78 -7.87 1.44
N ARG A 251 13.20 -9.16 1.48
CA ARG A 251 12.94 -10.04 2.65
C ARG A 251 13.51 -9.45 3.93
N GLN A 252 14.73 -8.92 3.89
CA GLN A 252 15.36 -8.29 5.05
C GLN A 252 14.55 -7.08 5.54
N GLN A 253 14.08 -6.22 4.63
CA GLN A 253 13.28 -5.05 4.98
C GLN A 253 11.92 -5.41 5.57
N THR A 254 11.30 -6.47 5.06
CA THR A 254 10.05 -6.99 5.62
C THR A 254 10.28 -7.58 7.01
N HIS A 255 11.34 -8.37 7.22
CA HIS A 255 11.69 -8.89 8.56
C HIS A 255 11.99 -7.78 9.58
N GLN A 256 12.62 -6.68 9.15
CA GLN A 256 12.90 -5.52 9.99
C GLN A 256 11.66 -4.66 10.27
N GLY A 257 10.55 -4.88 9.55
CA GLY A 257 9.33 -4.06 9.65
C GLY A 257 9.42 -2.71 8.92
N THR A 258 10.46 -2.50 8.12
CA THR A 258 10.61 -1.29 7.28
C THR A 258 9.63 -1.29 6.11
N ARG A 259 9.31 -2.48 5.58
CA ARG A 259 8.34 -2.70 4.50
C ARG A 259 7.11 -3.43 5.04
N GLN A 260 5.95 -2.79 4.99
CA GLN A 260 4.70 -3.29 5.54
C GLN A 260 3.53 -3.08 4.57
N VAL A 261 2.70 -4.09 4.41
CA VAL A 261 1.44 -4.01 3.64
C VAL A 261 0.35 -3.45 4.55
N TRP A 262 -0.48 -2.57 3.99
CA TRP A 262 -1.59 -1.93 4.70
C TRP A 262 -2.91 -2.36 4.11
N GLU A 263 -3.88 -2.62 4.98
CA GLU A 263 -5.25 -2.97 4.60
C GLU A 263 -6.24 -2.17 5.43
N GLN A 264 -7.31 -1.70 4.79
CA GLN A 264 -8.41 -0.97 5.43
C GLN A 264 -9.75 -1.60 5.05
N ILE A 265 -10.52 -2.01 6.04
CA ILE A 265 -11.82 -2.66 5.86
C ILE A 265 -12.83 -2.06 6.83
N ALA A 266 -14.07 -1.87 6.38
CA ALA A 266 -15.23 -1.66 7.24
C ALA A 266 -16.09 -2.94 7.27
N PHE A 267 -16.44 -3.38 8.46
CA PHE A 267 -17.45 -4.42 8.67
C PHE A 267 -18.73 -3.78 9.18
N CYS A 268 -19.82 -3.97 8.44
CA CYS A 268 -21.13 -3.41 8.77
C CYS A 268 -22.12 -4.52 9.08
N THR A 269 -22.89 -4.36 10.15
CA THR A 269 -23.89 -5.35 10.56
C THR A 269 -25.29 -5.00 10.07
N TRP A 270 -26.08 -6.03 9.82
CA TRP A 270 -27.53 -5.94 9.74
C TRP A 270 -28.13 -7.12 10.51
N THR A 271 -29.01 -6.84 11.45
CA THR A 271 -29.62 -7.82 12.34
C THR A 271 -31.08 -7.99 11.97
N ALA A 272 -31.53 -9.24 11.85
CA ALA A 272 -32.93 -9.53 11.61
C ALA A 272 -33.73 -9.35 12.91
N ASP A 273 -34.63 -8.38 12.94
CA ASP A 273 -35.56 -8.18 14.04
C ASP A 273 -36.48 -9.40 14.19
N ASN A 274 -36.40 -10.10 15.32
CA ASN A 274 -37.41 -11.09 15.68
C ASN A 274 -38.60 -10.48 16.43
N GLU A 275 -38.51 -9.24 16.90
CA GLU A 275 -39.55 -8.45 17.57
C GLU A 275 -39.07 -6.98 17.57
N GLY A 276 -39.61 -6.07 16.74
CA GLY A 276 -38.96 -4.77 16.56
C GLY A 276 -39.67 -3.59 15.85
N GLU A 277 -40.92 -3.68 15.41
CA GLU A 277 -41.75 -2.46 15.29
C GLU A 277 -42.24 -2.08 16.70
N THR A 278 -41.39 -1.42 17.49
CA THR A 278 -41.80 -0.95 18.83
C THR A 278 -41.18 0.39 19.15
N ILE A 279 -41.51 1.40 18.34
CA ILE A 279 -41.57 2.78 18.82
C ILE A 279 -42.92 3.36 18.36
N SER A 280 -43.72 3.74 19.35
CA SER A 280 -45.08 4.30 19.28
C SER A 280 -46.24 3.31 19.11
N ARG A 281 -46.65 2.68 20.22
CA ARG A 281 -48.07 2.53 20.61
C ARG A 281 -48.15 1.87 21.98
N ASP A 282 -48.31 2.71 22.98
CA ASP A 282 -48.53 2.29 24.36
C ASP A 282 -50.01 1.94 24.59
N PHE A 283 -50.24 1.09 25.59
CA PHE A 283 -51.50 0.83 26.33
C PHE A 283 -52.69 0.06 25.73
N ILE A 284 -52.80 -0.21 24.42
CA ILE A 284 -53.92 -1.02 23.87
C ILE A 284 -53.55 -2.51 23.63
N GLY A 285 -52.25 -2.85 23.60
CA GLY A 285 -51.78 -4.21 23.24
C GLY A 285 -51.95 -5.30 24.30
N LYS A 286 -52.09 -4.94 25.59
CA LYS A 286 -52.15 -5.94 26.68
C LYS A 286 -53.41 -6.83 26.65
N ALA A 287 -54.45 -6.44 25.93
CA ALA A 287 -55.66 -7.24 25.76
C ALA A 287 -55.57 -8.23 24.58
N ILE A 288 -54.62 -8.06 23.66
CA ILE A 288 -54.50 -8.85 22.42
C ILE A 288 -53.44 -9.95 22.56
N ASP A 289 -52.44 -9.77 23.43
CA ASP A 289 -51.38 -10.77 23.70
C ASP A 289 -51.89 -12.05 24.38
N GLY A 290 -53.05 -11.99 25.05
CA GLY A 290 -53.71 -13.18 25.61
C GLY A 290 -54.35 -14.08 24.56
N VAL A 291 -54.76 -13.52 23.42
CA VAL A 291 -55.44 -14.24 22.33
C VAL A 291 -54.44 -14.80 21.32
N LYS A 292 -53.32 -14.09 21.10
CA LYS A 292 -52.24 -14.52 20.19
C LYS A 292 -51.53 -15.79 20.67
N LYS A 293 -51.26 -15.91 21.98
CA LYS A 293 -50.66 -17.12 22.59
C LYS A 293 -51.55 -18.37 22.50
N LEU A 294 -52.87 -18.18 22.44
CA LEU A 294 -53.84 -19.27 22.23
C LEU A 294 -53.86 -19.71 20.75
N CYS A 295 -53.83 -18.76 19.81
CA CYS A 295 -53.76 -19.05 18.37
C CYS A 295 -52.43 -19.72 17.96
N ASP A 296 -51.29 -19.25 18.50
CA ASP A 296 -49.98 -19.83 18.15
C ASP A 296 -49.84 -21.28 18.63
N SER A 297 -50.41 -21.63 19.80
CA SER A 297 -50.42 -23.03 20.27
C SER A 297 -51.35 -23.94 19.46
N ILE A 298 -52.38 -23.39 18.81
CA ILE A 298 -53.32 -24.15 17.98
C ILE A 298 -52.78 -24.33 16.54
N VAL A 299 -51.98 -23.37 16.05
CA VAL A 299 -51.37 -23.43 14.71
C VAL A 299 -50.14 -24.36 14.67
N GLU A 300 -49.35 -24.45 15.75
CA GLU A 300 -48.23 -25.39 15.84
C GLU A 300 -48.66 -26.88 15.84
N THR A 301 -49.91 -27.16 16.19
CA THR A 301 -50.39 -28.55 16.33
C THR A 301 -51.05 -29.11 15.07
N ILE A 302 -51.32 -28.28 14.03
CA ILE A 302 -52.16 -28.69 12.88
C ILE A 302 -51.54 -28.46 11.48
N ALA A 303 -50.42 -27.76 11.30
CA ALA A 303 -49.87 -27.49 9.96
C ALA A 303 -48.64 -28.35 9.59
N GLY A 304 -48.87 -29.42 8.81
CA GLY A 304 -47.84 -30.28 8.19
C GLY A 304 -47.01 -29.64 7.06
N ASN A 305 -46.68 -28.34 7.13
CA ASN A 305 -45.93 -27.62 6.07
C ASN A 305 -44.80 -26.72 6.61
N THR A 306 -44.08 -27.17 7.65
CA THR A 306 -42.92 -26.48 8.25
C THR A 306 -41.72 -26.26 7.30
N ARG A 307 -41.66 -26.99 6.17
CA ARG A 307 -40.56 -26.90 5.19
C ARG A 307 -40.64 -25.63 4.32
N ILE A 308 -41.80 -25.37 3.71
CA ILE A 308 -42.03 -24.22 2.82
C ILE A 308 -41.82 -22.90 3.57
N TYR A 309 -42.28 -22.85 4.82
CA TYR A 309 -42.14 -21.67 5.67
C TYR A 309 -40.69 -21.28 5.96
N ARG A 310 -39.78 -22.27 6.10
CA ARG A 310 -38.37 -22.01 6.43
C ARG A 310 -37.52 -21.62 5.23
N GLU A 311 -37.75 -22.20 4.07
CA GLU A 311 -37.10 -21.73 2.84
C GLU A 311 -37.55 -20.30 2.52
N GLN A 312 -38.84 -20.00 2.68
CA GLN A 312 -39.35 -18.63 2.59
C GLN A 312 -38.72 -17.68 3.63
N PHE A 313 -38.46 -18.16 4.85
CA PHE A 313 -37.76 -17.38 5.88
C PHE A 313 -36.35 -16.98 5.44
N TYR A 314 -35.52 -17.92 4.97
CA TYR A 314 -34.14 -17.59 4.56
C TYR A 314 -34.11 -16.74 3.29
N THR A 315 -34.99 -16.99 2.34
CA THR A 315 -35.17 -16.11 1.18
C THR A 315 -35.49 -14.68 1.65
N LYS A 316 -36.48 -14.51 2.53
CA LYS A 316 -36.84 -13.19 3.07
C LYS A 316 -35.73 -12.56 3.90
N LEU A 317 -35.02 -13.34 4.71
CA LEU A 317 -33.87 -12.90 5.51
C LEU A 317 -32.79 -12.30 4.60
N LEU A 318 -32.39 -13.02 3.55
CA LEU A 318 -31.35 -12.59 2.63
C LEU A 318 -31.81 -11.40 1.77
N LEU A 319 -33.06 -11.39 1.29
CA LEU A 319 -33.61 -10.23 0.57
C LEU A 319 -33.64 -8.97 1.45
N ASN A 320 -34.17 -9.07 2.66
CA ASN A 320 -34.19 -7.94 3.60
C ASN A 320 -32.77 -7.47 3.94
N SER A 321 -31.83 -8.40 4.11
CA SER A 321 -30.44 -8.07 4.39
C SER A 321 -29.77 -7.31 3.22
N PHE A 322 -30.14 -7.62 1.98
CA PHE A 322 -29.66 -6.91 0.81
C PHE A 322 -30.25 -5.49 0.75
N GLU A 323 -31.57 -5.37 0.87
CA GLU A 323 -32.28 -4.10 0.68
C GLU A 323 -32.11 -3.13 1.86
N GLN A 324 -32.24 -3.62 3.09
CA GLN A 324 -32.23 -2.81 4.31
C GLN A 324 -30.84 -2.77 4.98
N GLY A 325 -30.00 -3.77 4.72
CA GLY A 325 -28.64 -3.86 5.25
C GLY A 325 -27.60 -3.35 4.25
N PHE A 326 -27.29 -4.16 3.24
CA PHE A 326 -26.21 -3.90 2.30
C PHE A 326 -26.36 -2.57 1.55
N LEU A 327 -27.48 -2.35 0.85
CA LEU A 327 -27.70 -1.12 0.07
C LEU A 327 -27.68 0.13 0.96
N ARG A 328 -28.26 0.04 2.17
CA ARG A 328 -28.26 1.14 3.13
C ARG A 328 -26.85 1.51 3.57
N TRP A 329 -26.02 0.52 3.91
CA TRP A 329 -24.62 0.75 4.29
C TRP A 329 -23.77 1.22 3.11
N GLU A 330 -23.99 0.69 1.91
CA GLU A 330 -23.30 1.14 0.70
C GLU A 330 -23.57 2.64 0.43
N ILE A 331 -24.83 3.06 0.49
CA ILE A 331 -25.21 4.48 0.33
C ILE A 331 -24.63 5.34 1.45
N LEU A 332 -24.68 4.87 2.71
CA LEU A 332 -24.12 5.61 3.84
C LEU A 332 -22.62 5.85 3.67
N LEU A 333 -21.85 4.81 3.35
CA LEU A 333 -20.41 4.89 3.25
C LEU A 333 -19.96 5.67 2.02
N ASN A 334 -20.54 5.38 0.85
CA ASN A 334 -20.09 5.97 -0.41
C ASN A 334 -20.66 7.39 -0.58
N THR A 335 -21.97 7.57 -0.41
CA THR A 335 -22.65 8.84 -0.73
C THR A 335 -22.60 9.84 0.42
N LYS A 336 -22.84 9.40 1.66
CA LYS A 336 -22.89 10.33 2.81
C LYS A 336 -21.51 10.58 3.43
N MET A 337 -20.78 9.52 3.77
CA MET A 337 -19.44 9.61 4.36
C MET A 337 -18.35 9.97 3.33
N GLY A 338 -18.63 9.82 2.02
CA GLY A 338 -17.67 10.15 0.95
C GLY A 338 -16.49 9.17 0.88
N LEU A 339 -16.67 7.93 1.35
CA LEU A 339 -15.63 6.90 1.33
C LEU A 339 -15.68 6.11 0.02
N GLU A 340 -14.54 6.00 -0.64
CA GLU A 340 -14.38 5.08 -1.78
C GLU A 340 -14.32 3.63 -1.26
N ILE A 341 -15.41 2.88 -1.50
CA ILE A 341 -15.60 1.51 -1.03
C ILE A 341 -15.69 0.49 -2.18
N SER A 342 -15.25 -0.73 -1.90
CA SER A 342 -15.51 -1.91 -2.73
C SER A 342 -16.07 -3.04 -1.86
N PRO A 343 -17.27 -3.56 -2.13
CA PRO A 343 -17.78 -4.76 -1.46
C PRO A 343 -16.81 -5.93 -1.61
N MET A 344 -16.64 -6.72 -0.55
CA MET A 344 -15.83 -7.94 -0.59
C MET A 344 -16.68 -9.11 -1.08
N ASN A 345 -16.15 -9.88 -2.02
CA ASN A 345 -16.80 -11.13 -2.44
C ASN A 345 -16.50 -12.28 -1.45
N SER A 346 -17.17 -13.42 -1.63
CA SER A 346 -17.05 -14.60 -0.76
C SER A 346 -15.61 -15.13 -0.65
N SER A 347 -14.85 -15.11 -1.76
CA SER A 347 -13.44 -15.54 -1.79
C SER A 347 -12.54 -14.59 -1.02
N GLU A 348 -12.76 -13.28 -1.15
CA GLU A 348 -12.01 -12.27 -0.40
C GLU A 348 -12.33 -12.31 1.10
N LEU A 349 -13.60 -12.49 1.47
CA LEU A 349 -14.00 -12.65 2.88
C LEU A 349 -13.38 -13.91 3.49
N TRP A 350 -13.36 -15.02 2.75
CA TRP A 350 -12.75 -16.26 3.21
C TRP A 350 -11.22 -16.18 3.32
N GLU A 351 -10.56 -15.63 2.30
CA GLU A 351 -9.10 -15.43 2.32
C GLU A 351 -8.69 -14.53 3.48
N TRP A 352 -9.41 -13.41 3.67
CA TRP A 352 -9.16 -12.51 4.79
C TRP A 352 -9.33 -13.23 6.13
N LEU A 353 -10.44 -13.95 6.32
CA LEU A 353 -10.69 -14.69 7.57
C LEU A 353 -9.64 -15.79 7.80
N TRP A 354 -9.24 -16.51 6.75
CA TRP A 354 -8.23 -17.55 6.82
C TRP A 354 -6.88 -17.02 7.32
N LEU A 355 -6.41 -15.89 6.77
CA LEU A 355 -5.12 -15.27 7.11
C LEU A 355 -5.05 -14.70 8.53
N ARG A 356 -6.18 -14.62 9.23
CA ARG A 356 -6.26 -14.24 10.66
C ARG A 356 -5.81 -15.38 11.57
N PHE A 357 -6.05 -16.62 11.16
CA PHE A 357 -5.74 -17.83 11.93
C PHE A 357 -4.54 -18.59 11.35
N ASN A 358 -4.30 -18.47 10.04
CA ASN A 358 -3.35 -19.27 9.27
C ASN A 358 -2.37 -18.38 8.49
N SER A 359 -1.25 -18.96 8.05
CA SER A 359 -0.27 -18.29 7.17
C SER A 359 -0.19 -18.90 5.76
N SER A 360 -0.92 -19.99 5.52
CA SER A 360 -0.94 -20.72 4.25
C SER A 360 -1.99 -20.17 3.27
N LYS A 361 -1.97 -20.66 2.03
CA LYS A 361 -3.05 -20.41 1.07
C LYS A 361 -4.39 -20.96 1.60
N PRO A 362 -5.51 -20.23 1.47
CA PRO A 362 -6.82 -20.72 1.89
C PRO A 362 -7.27 -21.94 1.08
N PRO A 363 -7.94 -22.92 1.70
CA PRO A 363 -8.63 -24.00 1.00
C PRO A 363 -9.91 -23.48 0.31
N GLN A 364 -10.60 -24.34 -0.44
CA GLN A 364 -11.92 -24.01 -0.97
C GLN A 364 -12.90 -23.63 0.16
N ILE A 365 -13.84 -22.73 -0.13
CA ILE A 365 -14.81 -22.26 0.86
C ILE A 365 -15.65 -23.45 1.35
N PRO A 366 -15.73 -23.70 2.66
CA PRO A 366 -16.43 -24.88 3.19
C PRO A 366 -17.92 -24.90 2.84
N GLN A 367 -18.62 -23.80 3.11
CA GLN A 367 -20.07 -23.66 2.92
C GLN A 367 -20.46 -22.26 2.46
N ILE A 368 -21.26 -22.18 1.40
CA ILE A 368 -21.87 -20.97 0.87
C ILE A 368 -23.35 -21.21 0.63
N VAL A 369 -24.20 -20.34 1.17
CA VAL A 369 -25.63 -20.28 0.81
C VAL A 369 -25.82 -19.19 -0.24
N LYS A 370 -26.36 -19.54 -1.41
CA LYS A 370 -26.54 -18.62 -2.53
C LYS A 370 -28.02 -18.36 -2.78
N LEU A 371 -28.40 -17.10 -2.87
CA LEU A 371 -29.71 -16.65 -3.32
C LEU A 371 -29.58 -16.05 -4.73
N GLU A 372 -30.28 -16.62 -5.71
CA GLU A 372 -30.27 -16.17 -7.10
C GLU A 372 -31.66 -15.71 -7.51
N GLU A 373 -31.72 -14.56 -8.18
CA GLU A 373 -32.92 -14.09 -8.88
C GLU A 373 -33.12 -14.88 -10.18
N THR A 374 -34.29 -15.51 -10.34
CA THR A 374 -34.67 -16.29 -11.53
C THR A 374 -35.92 -15.69 -12.17
N HIS A 375 -36.24 -16.10 -13.40
CA HIS A 375 -37.43 -15.61 -14.13
C HIS A 375 -38.76 -15.83 -13.39
N SER A 376 -38.82 -16.75 -12.42
CA SER A 376 -40.03 -17.11 -11.66
C SER A 376 -39.99 -16.70 -10.18
N GLY A 377 -38.95 -15.97 -9.73
CA GLY A 377 -38.81 -15.52 -8.35
C GLY A 377 -37.37 -15.63 -7.85
N TYR A 378 -37.18 -16.20 -6.65
CA TYR A 378 -35.85 -16.39 -6.07
C TYR A 378 -35.58 -17.86 -5.77
N GLN A 379 -34.38 -18.32 -6.09
CA GLN A 379 -33.91 -19.67 -5.82
C GLN A 379 -32.82 -19.64 -4.75
N LEU A 380 -33.03 -20.38 -3.68
CA LEU A 380 -32.02 -20.60 -2.64
C LEU A 380 -31.28 -21.92 -2.94
N SER A 381 -29.95 -21.86 -2.97
CA SER A 381 -29.08 -23.01 -3.17
C SER A 381 -27.94 -23.00 -2.16
N GLU A 382 -27.23 -24.12 -2.05
CA GLU A 382 -26.10 -24.26 -1.14
C GLU A 382 -24.95 -25.01 -1.81
N ILE A 383 -23.75 -24.45 -1.71
CA ILE A 383 -22.51 -25.07 -2.15
C ILE A 383 -21.77 -25.54 -0.89
N LYS A 384 -21.58 -26.86 -0.80
CA LYS A 384 -20.90 -27.51 0.32
C LYS A 384 -19.73 -28.34 -0.21
N THR A 385 -18.52 -27.97 0.18
CA THR A 385 -17.29 -28.69 -0.22
C THR A 385 -16.84 -29.71 0.82
N THR A 386 -17.28 -29.56 2.08
CA THR A 386 -16.96 -30.47 3.19
C THR A 386 -18.09 -30.56 4.21
N ASP A 387 -18.16 -31.68 4.94
CA ASP A 387 -19.07 -31.89 6.07
C ASP A 387 -18.64 -31.16 7.35
N LYS A 388 -17.38 -30.72 7.42
CA LYS A 388 -16.85 -29.97 8.57
C LYS A 388 -17.38 -28.54 8.56
N HIS A 389 -17.84 -28.05 9.70
CA HIS A 389 -18.26 -26.66 9.86
C HIS A 389 -17.14 -25.68 9.47
N ILE A 390 -17.47 -24.54 8.86
CA ILE A 390 -16.51 -23.54 8.40
C ILE A 390 -15.48 -23.12 9.48
N CYS A 391 -15.93 -22.96 10.73
CA CYS A 391 -15.04 -22.67 11.87
C CYS A 391 -14.08 -23.83 12.19
N THR A 392 -14.51 -25.10 12.04
CA THR A 392 -13.64 -26.27 12.21
C THR A 392 -12.52 -26.26 11.17
N VAL A 393 -12.85 -26.01 9.89
CA VAL A 393 -11.84 -25.91 8.82
C VAL A 393 -10.86 -24.77 9.09
N LEU A 394 -11.36 -23.63 9.59
CA LEU A 394 -10.55 -22.45 9.91
C LEU A 394 -9.45 -22.73 10.95
N ILE A 395 -9.73 -23.58 11.95
CA ILE A 395 -8.84 -23.84 13.09
C ILE A 395 -8.14 -25.20 13.05
N GLU A 396 -8.50 -26.08 12.13
CA GLU A 396 -7.87 -27.41 11.99
C GLU A 396 -6.37 -27.29 11.72
N GLY A 397 -5.97 -26.30 10.92
CA GLY A 397 -4.59 -26.01 10.57
C GLY A 397 -4.07 -26.81 9.39
N THR A 398 -2.75 -26.74 9.16
CA THR A 398 -2.10 -27.35 7.97
C THR A 398 -0.81 -28.07 8.38
N ASN A 399 -0.42 -29.10 7.61
CA ASN A 399 0.81 -29.87 7.83
C ASN A 399 0.96 -30.46 9.25
N GLY A 400 -0.16 -30.86 9.87
CA GLY A 400 -0.17 -31.46 11.21
C GLY A 400 -0.04 -30.46 12.36
N VAL A 401 0.03 -29.15 12.09
CA VAL A 401 0.01 -28.10 13.11
C VAL A 401 -1.39 -27.49 13.17
N SER A 402 -2.00 -27.53 14.35
CA SER A 402 -3.33 -26.92 14.56
C SER A 402 -3.26 -25.39 14.46
N SER A 403 -4.32 -24.79 13.95
CA SER A 403 -4.52 -23.33 13.93
C SER A 403 -5.54 -22.86 14.97
N CYS A 404 -5.93 -23.73 15.89
CA CYS A 404 -6.77 -23.37 17.02
C CYS A 404 -6.00 -22.40 17.92
N PRO A 405 -6.51 -21.18 18.16
CA PRO A 405 -5.88 -20.24 19.07
C PRO A 405 -5.75 -20.85 20.47
N GLU A 406 -4.78 -20.35 21.22
CA GLU A 406 -4.52 -20.76 22.59
C GLU A 406 -4.44 -19.52 23.49
N HIS A 407 -5.06 -19.55 24.67
CA HIS A 407 -4.85 -18.52 25.69
C HIS A 407 -3.72 -18.87 26.67
N ARG A 408 -3.23 -20.11 26.67
CA ARG A 408 -2.13 -20.66 27.50
C ARG A 408 -2.29 -20.40 28.99
N LYS A 409 -3.53 -20.50 29.47
CA LYS A 409 -3.95 -20.10 30.83
C LYS A 409 -3.57 -18.66 31.21
N THR A 410 -3.34 -17.79 30.23
CA THR A 410 -3.02 -16.38 30.42
C THR A 410 -4.20 -15.49 30.07
N ASN A 411 -4.34 -14.39 30.82
CA ASN A 411 -5.44 -13.44 30.69
C ASN A 411 -5.11 -12.22 29.82
N ASN A 412 -3.83 -12.05 29.49
CA ASN A 412 -3.25 -10.81 28.95
C ASN A 412 -2.79 -10.91 27.49
N ARG A 413 -3.03 -12.05 26.84
CA ARG A 413 -2.65 -12.34 25.45
C ARG A 413 -3.37 -13.59 24.91
N VAL A 414 -3.30 -13.77 23.59
CA VAL A 414 -3.73 -14.96 22.85
C VAL A 414 -2.59 -15.38 21.93
N TYR A 415 -2.26 -16.66 21.90
CA TYR A 415 -1.31 -17.25 20.96
C TYR A 415 -2.05 -17.78 19.74
N LEU A 416 -1.68 -17.28 18.56
CA LEU A 416 -2.19 -17.73 17.26
C LEU A 416 -1.25 -18.80 16.70
N THR A 417 -1.57 -20.06 17.01
CA THR A 417 -0.79 -21.25 16.64
C THR A 417 -0.48 -21.34 15.15
N GLY A 418 -1.49 -21.18 14.28
CA GLY A 418 -1.32 -21.22 12.82
C GLY A 418 -0.50 -20.08 12.21
N LYS A 419 -0.19 -19.05 13.01
CA LYS A 419 0.72 -17.94 12.65
C LYS A 419 2.03 -17.94 13.41
N GLY A 420 2.14 -18.74 14.47
CA GLY A 420 3.26 -18.69 15.40
C GLY A 420 3.44 -17.33 16.08
N LYS A 421 2.36 -16.56 16.31
CA LYS A 421 2.43 -15.20 16.90
C LYS A 421 1.64 -15.07 18.20
N GLU A 422 2.21 -14.34 19.15
CA GLU A 422 1.54 -13.86 20.36
C GLU A 422 0.81 -12.55 20.05
N CYS A 423 -0.44 -12.43 20.49
CA CYS A 423 -1.32 -11.28 20.29
C CYS A 423 -1.67 -10.65 21.65
N ALA A 424 -1.46 -9.34 21.80
CA ALA A 424 -1.97 -8.57 22.94
C ALA A 424 -2.97 -7.52 22.47
N VAL A 425 -3.86 -7.15 23.38
CA VAL A 425 -4.90 -6.14 23.15
C VAL A 425 -4.58 -4.89 23.96
N LEU A 426 -4.61 -3.73 23.31
CA LEU A 426 -4.66 -2.42 23.98
C LEU A 426 -6.04 -1.81 23.75
N THR A 427 -6.55 -1.06 24.71
CA THR A 427 -7.84 -0.38 24.61
C THR A 427 -7.68 1.10 24.95
N MET A 428 -8.39 1.97 24.24
CA MET A 428 -8.46 3.38 24.61
C MET A 428 -9.43 3.55 25.77
N TYR A 429 -8.89 3.99 26.90
CA TYR A 429 -9.61 4.19 28.14
C TYR A 429 -10.20 5.61 28.24
N ASP A 430 -9.39 6.62 27.87
CA ASP A 430 -9.81 8.01 27.81
C ASP A 430 -9.52 8.59 26.42
N ALA A 431 -10.50 9.30 25.87
CA ALA A 431 -10.35 10.04 24.62
C ALA A 431 -9.26 11.14 24.74
N PRO A 432 -8.64 11.56 23.61
CA PRO A 432 -7.74 12.72 23.61
C PRO A 432 -8.47 13.98 24.09
N ALA A 433 -7.72 14.99 24.54
CA ALA A 433 -8.30 16.29 24.89
C ALA A 433 -8.84 17.05 23.67
N GLY A 434 -8.25 16.81 22.50
CA GLY A 434 -8.56 17.48 21.25
C GLY A 434 -7.42 17.38 20.25
N TRP A 435 -7.59 18.05 19.12
CA TRP A 435 -6.60 18.15 18.04
C TRP A 435 -6.35 19.61 17.71
N ILE A 436 -5.11 19.93 17.29
CA ILE A 436 -4.68 21.29 16.95
C ILE A 436 -5.55 21.86 15.82
N ASN A 437 -5.93 21.01 14.85
CA ASN A 437 -6.78 21.38 13.73
C ASN A 437 -7.46 20.15 13.10
N THR A 438 -8.39 20.37 12.16
CA THR A 438 -9.10 19.32 11.43
C THR A 438 -8.16 18.39 10.65
N ARG A 439 -7.08 18.94 10.08
CA ARG A 439 -6.08 18.13 9.37
C ARG A 439 -5.42 17.11 10.28
N GLN A 440 -5.01 17.52 11.48
CA GLN A 440 -4.41 16.64 12.47
C GLN A 440 -5.42 15.62 12.96
N GLN A 441 -6.68 16.04 13.18
CA GLN A 441 -7.77 15.15 13.57
C GLN A 441 -7.88 13.95 12.61
N LEU A 442 -8.01 14.20 11.30
CA LEU A 442 -8.17 13.12 10.31
C LEU A 442 -6.92 12.21 10.18
N LYS A 443 -5.73 12.68 10.59
CA LYS A 443 -4.46 11.94 10.45
C LYS A 443 -3.97 11.32 11.76
N TRP A 444 -4.61 11.59 12.90
CA TRP A 444 -4.04 11.31 14.21
C TRP A 444 -3.71 9.82 14.42
N ILE A 445 -4.65 8.91 14.12
CA ILE A 445 -4.42 7.47 14.19
C ILE A 445 -3.31 7.03 13.22
N TRP A 446 -3.31 7.58 12.00
CA TRP A 446 -2.27 7.29 11.01
C TRP A 446 -0.89 7.72 11.50
N GLU A 447 -0.74 8.89 12.11
CA GLU A 447 0.55 9.37 12.62
C GLU A 447 1.16 8.43 13.67
N VAL A 448 0.33 7.90 14.56
CA VAL A 448 0.77 6.91 15.55
C VAL A 448 1.08 5.57 14.88
N MET A 449 0.11 5.01 14.14
CA MET A 449 0.23 3.68 13.51
C MET A 449 1.33 3.61 12.45
N SER A 450 1.68 4.72 11.81
CA SER A 450 2.71 4.80 10.78
C SER A 450 4.12 5.11 11.32
N SER A 451 4.28 5.14 12.64
CA SER A 451 5.59 5.30 13.29
C SER A 451 6.50 4.09 13.00
N SER A 452 7.80 4.31 12.89
CA SER A 452 8.78 3.27 12.49
C SER A 452 8.86 2.07 13.43
N TYR A 453 8.51 2.23 14.71
CA TYR A 453 8.49 1.15 15.70
C TYR A 453 7.19 0.32 15.69
N VAL A 454 6.16 0.77 14.96
CA VAL A 454 4.90 0.06 14.80
C VAL A 454 5.01 -0.88 13.60
N ARG A 455 4.91 -2.17 13.87
CA ARG A 455 4.81 -3.24 12.87
C ARG A 455 3.83 -4.29 13.34
N ASP A 456 3.23 -5.04 12.42
CA ASP A 456 2.30 -6.15 12.73
C ASP A 456 1.26 -5.73 13.80
N THR A 457 0.54 -4.64 13.52
CA THR A 457 -0.42 -4.05 14.45
C THR A 457 -1.69 -3.67 13.70
N GLU A 458 -2.84 -3.85 14.34
CA GLU A 458 -4.15 -3.49 13.81
C GLU A 458 -4.86 -2.50 14.74
N ALA A 459 -5.55 -1.53 14.15
CA ALA A 459 -6.47 -0.64 14.84
C ALA A 459 -7.91 -1.04 14.51
N TRP A 460 -8.70 -1.30 15.54
CA TRP A 460 -10.11 -1.71 15.51
C TRP A 460 -10.95 -0.63 16.18
N ILE A 461 -11.74 0.09 15.39
CA ILE A 461 -12.66 1.12 15.89
C ILE A 461 -14.09 0.76 15.51
N GLU A 462 -14.90 0.38 16.51
CA GLU A 462 -16.34 0.09 16.37
C GLU A 462 -17.14 1.35 16.74
N ILE A 463 -18.06 1.75 15.87
CA ILE A 463 -18.96 2.89 16.07
C ILE A 463 -20.41 2.40 16.03
N SER A 464 -21.20 2.89 16.97
CA SER A 464 -22.65 2.67 17.02
C SER A 464 -23.36 3.91 17.56
N ALA A 465 -24.63 4.09 17.22
CA ALA A 465 -25.44 5.17 17.75
C ALA A 465 -25.55 5.11 19.29
N GLY A 466 -25.36 6.25 19.96
CA GLY A 466 -25.60 6.42 21.39
C GLY A 466 -27.05 6.80 21.69
N ASN A 467 -27.49 6.61 22.94
CA ASN A 467 -28.84 6.99 23.35
C ASN A 467 -28.89 8.50 23.69
N SER A 468 -29.44 9.30 22.76
CA SER A 468 -29.53 10.76 22.88
C SER A 468 -30.39 11.23 24.05
N LEU A 469 -31.47 10.51 24.38
CA LEU A 469 -32.36 10.86 25.50
C LEU A 469 -31.62 10.75 26.84
N VAL A 470 -30.92 9.62 27.06
CA VAL A 470 -30.16 9.38 28.29
C VAL A 470 -29.02 10.38 28.45
N ILE A 471 -28.33 10.72 27.35
CA ILE A 471 -27.21 11.66 27.38
C ILE A 471 -27.69 13.08 27.65
N ASN A 472 -28.78 13.53 27.03
CA ASN A 472 -29.36 14.85 27.30
C ASN A 472 -29.81 15.01 28.75
N ASP A 473 -30.45 13.99 29.33
CA ASP A 473 -30.85 14.00 30.75
C ASP A 473 -29.61 14.04 31.68
N ASN A 474 -28.57 13.25 31.40
CA ASN A 474 -27.32 13.28 32.16
C ASN A 474 -26.63 14.66 32.11
N LEU A 475 -26.55 15.29 30.94
CA LEU A 475 -26.00 16.64 30.78
C LEU A 475 -26.80 17.67 31.56
N ALA A 476 -28.13 17.61 31.51
CA ALA A 476 -29.00 18.53 32.24
C ALA A 476 -28.83 18.38 33.77
N ARG A 477 -28.73 17.14 34.26
CA ARG A 477 -28.46 16.86 35.67
C ARG A 477 -27.08 17.36 36.10
N GLN A 478 -26.05 17.16 35.28
CA GLN A 478 -24.70 17.63 35.58
C GLN A 478 -24.61 19.16 35.60
N ALA A 479 -25.23 19.86 34.64
CA ALA A 479 -25.28 21.31 34.64
C ALA A 479 -25.96 21.85 35.92
N LYS A 480 -27.07 21.24 36.36
CA LYS A 480 -27.75 21.57 37.63
C LYS A 480 -26.84 21.32 38.84
N GLY A 481 -26.15 20.18 38.87
CA GLY A 481 -25.22 19.83 39.95
C GLY A 481 -24.02 20.78 40.04
N ALA A 482 -23.42 21.14 38.91
CA ALA A 482 -22.30 22.08 38.83
C ALA A 482 -22.72 23.48 39.29
N LYS A 483 -23.90 23.96 38.86
CA LYS A 483 -24.47 25.24 39.32
C LYS A 483 -24.69 25.27 40.84
N ALA A 484 -25.23 24.18 41.40
CA ALA A 484 -25.43 24.05 42.84
C ALA A 484 -24.11 24.00 43.62
N ALA A 485 -23.08 23.32 43.10
CA ALA A 485 -21.75 23.26 43.69
C ALA A 485 -21.06 24.63 43.68
N SER A 486 -21.11 25.35 42.56
CA SER A 486 -20.57 26.72 42.42
C SER A 486 -21.26 27.69 43.39
N SER A 487 -22.60 27.68 43.46
CA SER A 487 -23.35 28.50 44.42
C SER A 487 -23.03 28.15 45.88
N ARG A 488 -22.79 26.87 46.19
CA ARG A 488 -22.39 26.40 47.52
C ARG A 488 -20.97 26.84 47.90
N ALA A 489 -20.03 26.88 46.96
CA ALA A 489 -18.66 27.37 47.20
C ALA A 489 -18.65 28.87 47.52
N ILE A 490 -19.45 29.66 46.79
CA ILE A 490 -19.64 31.10 47.03
C ILE A 490 -20.25 31.34 48.42
N THR A 491 -21.31 30.61 48.78
CA THR A 491 -21.99 30.76 50.08
C THR A 491 -21.16 30.29 51.27
N LYS A 492 -20.24 29.34 51.08
CA LYS A 492 -19.31 28.86 52.12
C LYS A 492 -18.00 29.67 52.22
N GLY A 493 -17.84 30.75 51.46
CA GLY A 493 -16.66 31.60 51.49
C GLY A 493 -15.38 30.94 50.92
N GLN A 494 -15.50 29.84 50.17
CA GLN A 494 -14.37 29.08 49.62
C GLN A 494 -13.84 29.64 48.28
N GLY A 495 -14.36 30.78 47.81
CA GLY A 495 -13.99 31.38 46.52
C GLY A 495 -14.69 30.74 45.32
N ARG A 496 -14.24 31.08 44.11
CA ARG A 496 -14.79 30.54 42.84
C ARG A 496 -14.26 29.14 42.59
N ASP A 497 -15.14 28.15 42.45
CA ASP A 497 -14.80 26.80 42.01
C ASP A 497 -14.68 26.76 40.48
N ILE A 498 -13.47 27.04 39.99
CA ILE A 498 -13.12 27.04 38.57
C ILE A 498 -13.47 25.70 37.90
N GLY A 499 -13.35 24.58 38.63
CA GLY A 499 -13.65 23.25 38.10
C GLY A 499 -15.15 23.01 37.88
N ALA A 500 -15.99 23.55 38.76
CA ALA A 500 -17.44 23.54 38.59
C ALA A 500 -17.90 24.48 37.44
N GLU A 501 -17.29 25.67 37.31
CA GLU A 501 -17.56 26.59 36.20
C GLU A 501 -17.20 25.96 34.84
N ILE A 502 -16.02 25.34 34.71
CA ILE A 502 -15.60 24.65 33.47
C ILE A 502 -16.56 23.50 33.12
N LYS A 503 -16.94 22.65 34.10
CA LYS A 503 -17.90 21.55 33.85
C LYS A 503 -19.27 22.05 33.41
N GLN A 504 -19.71 23.17 33.96
CA GLN A 504 -20.96 23.82 33.56
C GLN A 504 -20.86 24.31 32.12
N GLU A 505 -19.77 24.99 31.75
CA GLU A 505 -19.51 25.44 30.38
C GLU A 505 -19.44 24.27 29.38
N GLU A 506 -18.71 23.20 29.71
CA GLU A 506 -18.63 21.99 28.90
C GLU A 506 -20.00 21.31 28.73
N SER A 507 -20.82 21.27 29.79
CA SER A 507 -22.18 20.71 29.70
C SER A 507 -23.06 21.50 28.75
N PHE A 508 -22.99 22.83 28.81
CA PHE A 508 -23.74 23.71 27.91
C PHE A 508 -23.25 23.61 26.47
N ASP A 509 -21.94 23.53 26.24
CA ASP A 509 -21.38 23.34 24.90
C ASP A 509 -21.81 22.00 24.30
N ALA A 510 -21.77 20.91 25.07
CA ALA A 510 -22.30 19.61 24.64
C ALA A 510 -23.79 19.69 24.26
N GLN A 511 -24.62 20.29 25.12
CA GLN A 511 -26.05 20.47 24.85
C GLN A 511 -26.29 21.31 23.59
N ARG A 512 -25.49 22.37 23.40
CA ARG A 512 -25.56 23.22 22.22
C ARG A 512 -25.27 22.44 20.94
N ARG A 513 -24.21 21.61 20.93
CA ARG A 513 -23.88 20.77 19.76
C ARG A 513 -24.98 19.76 19.45
N LEU A 514 -25.52 19.10 20.47
CA LEU A 514 -26.65 18.17 20.30
C LEU A 514 -27.90 18.88 19.76
N TYR A 515 -28.20 20.09 20.26
CA TYR A 515 -29.30 20.92 19.74
C TYR A 515 -29.06 21.37 18.29
N GLN A 516 -27.81 21.57 17.90
CA GLN A 516 -27.40 21.91 16.53
C GLN A 516 -27.40 20.71 15.58
N GLY A 517 -27.80 19.51 16.04
CA GLY A 517 -27.95 18.32 15.21
C GLY A 517 -26.79 17.32 15.30
N ALA A 518 -25.82 17.50 16.21
CA ALA A 518 -24.86 16.46 16.51
C ALA A 518 -25.54 15.29 17.23
N VAL A 519 -25.07 14.07 16.98
CA VAL A 519 -25.60 12.85 17.61
C VAL A 519 -24.51 12.24 18.50
N PRO A 520 -24.83 11.72 19.69
CA PRO A 520 -23.85 11.00 20.48
C PRO A 520 -23.58 9.61 19.89
N LEU A 521 -22.31 9.23 19.87
CA LEU A 521 -21.84 7.96 19.34
C LEU A 521 -21.07 7.20 20.42
N ASN A 522 -21.29 5.89 20.47
CA ASN A 522 -20.42 5.00 21.25
C ASN A 522 -19.29 4.52 20.36
N ALA A 523 -18.06 4.73 20.81
CA ALA A 523 -16.84 4.34 20.12
C ALA A 523 -16.01 3.37 20.96
N ALA A 524 -15.82 2.16 20.45
CA ALA A 524 -14.91 1.18 21.03
C ALA A 524 -13.59 1.19 20.24
N VAL A 525 -12.46 1.40 20.92
CA VAL A 525 -11.15 1.48 20.27
C VAL A 525 -10.23 0.42 20.88
N ALA A 526 -9.81 -0.53 20.05
CA ALA A 526 -8.85 -1.56 20.40
C ALA A 526 -7.69 -1.61 19.40
N PHE A 527 -6.50 -1.94 19.89
CA PHE A 527 -5.33 -2.21 19.06
C PHE A 527 -4.86 -3.64 19.31
N LEU A 528 -4.69 -4.41 18.25
CA LEU A 528 -4.14 -5.77 18.31
C LEU A 528 -2.67 -5.71 17.89
N VAL A 529 -1.76 -6.12 18.76
CA VAL A 529 -0.32 -6.13 18.50
C VAL A 529 0.16 -7.57 18.41
N TYR A 530 0.83 -7.93 17.32
CA TYR A 530 1.31 -9.29 17.08
C TYR A 530 2.83 -9.36 17.09
N ARG A 531 3.43 -10.26 17.87
CA ARG A 531 4.89 -10.50 17.87
C ARG A 531 5.19 -11.98 17.93
N ASN A 532 6.42 -12.35 17.59
CA ASN A 532 6.85 -13.75 17.63
C ASN A 532 7.11 -14.22 19.07
N THR A 533 7.44 -13.28 19.97
CA THR A 533 7.76 -13.58 21.38
C THR A 533 6.97 -12.70 22.35
N ALA A 534 6.81 -13.20 23.57
CA ALA A 534 6.15 -12.52 24.69
C ALA A 534 6.82 -11.20 25.10
N GLU A 535 8.16 -11.18 25.00
CA GLU A 535 8.99 -10.05 25.41
C GLU A 535 8.88 -8.92 24.41
N GLU A 536 9.09 -9.21 23.11
CA GLU A 536 8.86 -8.26 22.03
C GLU A 536 7.44 -7.69 22.08
N LEU A 537 6.45 -8.54 22.37
CA LEU A 537 5.06 -8.12 22.49
C LEU A 537 4.89 -7.09 23.61
N SER A 538 5.49 -7.35 24.77
CA SER A 538 5.36 -6.46 25.92
C SER A 538 6.06 -5.12 25.70
N GLN A 539 7.24 -5.13 25.09
CA GLN A 539 7.95 -3.90 24.69
C GLN A 539 7.13 -3.09 23.68
N ALA A 540 6.62 -3.74 22.63
CA ALA A 540 5.81 -3.09 21.60
C ALA A 540 4.52 -2.47 22.17
N CYS A 541 3.82 -3.18 23.07
CA CYS A 541 2.64 -2.63 23.74
C CYS A 541 2.97 -1.40 24.59
N ASN A 542 4.08 -1.41 25.34
CA ASN A 542 4.47 -0.28 26.19
C ASN A 542 4.81 0.96 25.37
N VAL A 543 5.51 0.79 24.24
CA VAL A 543 5.82 1.90 23.34
C VAL A 543 4.52 2.44 22.76
N LEU A 544 3.68 1.58 22.18
CA LEU A 544 2.42 1.99 21.54
C LEU A 544 1.45 2.67 22.52
N SER A 545 1.31 2.17 23.75
CA SER A 545 0.41 2.77 24.75
C SER A 545 0.78 4.22 25.09
N ASN A 546 2.07 4.55 25.04
CA ASN A 546 2.58 5.88 25.37
C ASN A 546 2.57 6.85 24.17
N SER A 547 2.22 6.38 22.97
CA SER A 547 2.28 7.18 21.73
C SER A 547 1.05 8.06 21.48
N PHE A 548 -0.03 7.91 22.25
CA PHE A 548 -1.32 8.59 22.00
C PHE A 548 -1.48 9.93 22.76
N GLY A 549 -0.39 10.53 23.23
CA GLY A 549 -0.39 11.86 23.83
C GLY A 549 -1.33 11.99 25.03
N THR A 550 -2.40 12.79 24.90
CA THR A 550 -3.38 13.02 25.98
C THR A 550 -4.46 11.95 26.10
N ALA A 551 -4.55 11.04 25.13
CA ALA A 551 -5.45 9.88 25.23
C ALA A 551 -4.79 8.80 26.09
N LYS A 552 -5.58 8.11 26.91
CA LYS A 552 -5.10 7.04 27.77
C LYS A 552 -5.32 5.71 27.10
N VAL A 553 -4.28 5.11 26.54
CA VAL A 553 -4.33 3.76 25.96
C VAL A 553 -3.62 2.78 26.89
N ILE A 554 -4.26 1.65 27.20
CA ILE A 554 -3.75 0.71 28.20
C ILE A 554 -3.80 -0.70 27.62
N ARG A 555 -2.76 -1.51 27.88
CA ARG A 555 -2.78 -2.94 27.60
C ARG A 555 -3.78 -3.66 28.50
N GLU A 556 -4.72 -4.39 27.92
CA GLU A 556 -5.64 -5.26 28.64
C GLU A 556 -4.87 -6.45 29.23
N ARG A 557 -5.06 -6.72 30.53
CA ARG A 557 -4.35 -7.78 31.26
C ARG A 557 -5.26 -8.86 31.83
N ASN A 558 -6.57 -8.62 31.88
CA ASN A 558 -7.52 -9.48 32.57
C ASN A 558 -8.40 -10.28 31.59
N VAL A 559 -8.77 -9.68 30.46
CA VAL A 559 -9.74 -10.28 29.51
C VAL A 559 -9.30 -10.08 28.05
N ALA A 560 -7.99 -10.11 27.78
CA ALA A 560 -7.47 -9.88 26.43
C ALA A 560 -8.04 -10.90 25.42
N TRP A 561 -8.27 -12.14 25.83
CA TRP A 561 -8.86 -13.19 25.01
C TRP A 561 -10.31 -12.87 24.57
N ASP A 562 -11.11 -12.25 25.44
CA ASP A 562 -12.52 -11.91 25.15
C ASP A 562 -12.60 -10.69 24.24
N ILE A 563 -11.76 -9.68 24.47
CA ILE A 563 -11.71 -8.49 23.60
C ILE A 563 -11.16 -8.88 22.21
N TRP A 564 -10.17 -9.77 22.15
CA TRP A 564 -9.69 -10.31 20.88
C TRP A 564 -10.81 -11.02 20.09
N LEU A 565 -11.64 -11.83 20.75
CA LEU A 565 -12.82 -12.44 20.13
C LEU A 565 -13.85 -11.41 19.65
N GLN A 566 -14.05 -10.31 20.39
CA GLN A 566 -14.94 -9.21 20.01
C GLN A 566 -14.46 -8.46 18.76
N CYS A 567 -13.15 -8.44 18.49
CA CYS A 567 -12.59 -7.88 17.25
C CYS A 567 -12.80 -8.77 16.02
N LEU A 568 -13.38 -9.97 16.16
CA LEU A 568 -13.64 -10.84 15.01
C LEU A 568 -15.05 -10.57 14.44
N PRO A 569 -15.20 -10.31 13.13
CA PRO A 569 -16.51 -10.09 12.50
C PRO A 569 -17.38 -11.36 12.44
N ILE A 570 -16.87 -12.47 12.96
CA ILE A 570 -17.55 -13.77 13.08
C ILE A 570 -18.15 -14.01 14.47
N THR A 571 -18.10 -12.99 15.35
CA THR A 571 -18.61 -13.01 16.72
C THR A 571 -19.74 -12.00 16.88
N TRP A 572 -20.82 -12.39 17.57
CA TRP A 572 -21.99 -11.52 17.80
C TRP A 572 -21.73 -10.40 18.83
N LYS A 573 -20.73 -10.58 19.70
CA LYS A 573 -20.41 -9.63 20.78
C LYS A 573 -19.97 -8.28 20.19
N TRP A 574 -20.29 -7.21 20.92
CA TRP A 574 -19.88 -5.85 20.59
C TRP A 574 -18.55 -5.52 21.26
N LEU A 575 -17.71 -4.74 20.59
CA LEU A 575 -16.38 -4.42 21.06
C LEU A 575 -16.45 -3.52 22.31
N LEU A 576 -15.79 -3.94 23.39
CA LEU A 576 -15.79 -3.27 24.70
C LEU A 576 -17.18 -3.05 25.30
N HIS A 577 -18.23 -3.65 24.73
CA HIS A 577 -19.54 -3.63 25.35
C HIS A 577 -19.52 -4.66 26.48
N SER A 578 -19.46 -4.16 27.72
CA SER A 578 -19.41 -5.01 28.91
C SER A 578 -20.53 -6.04 28.93
N GLY A 579 -20.18 -7.33 29.03
CA GLY A 579 -21.14 -8.41 29.28
C GLY A 579 -21.74 -8.39 30.70
N SER A 580 -21.39 -7.42 31.53
CA SER A 580 -21.98 -7.17 32.84
C SER A 580 -22.77 -5.86 32.81
N PHE A 581 -23.99 -5.85 33.34
CA PHE A 581 -24.89 -4.69 33.48
C PHE A 581 -24.30 -3.47 34.24
N LEU A 582 -23.01 -3.51 34.61
CA LEU A 582 -22.37 -2.68 35.62
C LEU A 582 -21.39 -1.63 35.09
N SER A 583 -20.93 -1.66 33.82
CA SER A 583 -20.16 -0.53 33.28
C SER A 583 -20.04 -0.51 31.75
N GLU A 584 -20.35 0.60 31.11
CA GLU A 584 -20.01 0.87 29.71
C GLU A 584 -18.51 1.19 29.59
N ARG A 585 -17.76 0.49 28.72
CA ARG A 585 -16.31 0.73 28.50
C ARG A 585 -16.04 1.54 27.23
N ARG A 586 -17.03 1.72 26.36
CA ARG A 586 -16.89 2.50 25.13
C ARG A 586 -16.84 3.99 25.45
N LEU A 587 -16.11 4.73 24.62
CA LEU A 587 -16.06 6.18 24.69
C LEU A 587 -17.37 6.75 24.13
N THR A 588 -17.90 7.80 24.74
CA THR A 588 -19.00 8.56 24.17
C THR A 588 -18.45 9.84 23.53
N LEU A 589 -18.59 9.94 22.21
CA LEU A 589 -18.12 11.07 21.40
C LEU A 589 -19.29 11.70 20.65
N ASP A 590 -19.14 12.94 20.19
CA ASP A 590 -20.05 13.54 19.22
C ASP A 590 -19.60 13.19 17.79
N THR A 591 -20.48 13.43 16.81
CA THR A 591 -20.21 13.17 15.39
C THR A 591 -18.99 13.92 14.86
N GLU A 592 -18.72 15.12 15.39
CA GLU A 592 -17.55 15.94 15.02
C GLU A 592 -16.24 15.31 15.49
N THR A 593 -16.19 14.87 16.75
CA THR A 593 -14.96 14.38 17.40
C THR A 593 -14.67 12.91 17.09
N ALA A 594 -15.69 12.11 16.78
CA ALA A 594 -15.54 10.71 16.41
C ALA A 594 -14.62 10.52 15.19
N ALA A 595 -14.63 11.45 14.22
CA ALA A 595 -13.77 11.40 13.04
C ALA A 595 -12.27 11.31 13.39
N GLY A 596 -11.84 11.88 14.52
CA GLY A 596 -10.43 11.93 14.91
C GLY A 596 -9.85 10.62 15.43
N ILE A 597 -10.68 9.65 15.77
CA ILE A 597 -10.25 8.32 16.22
C ILE A 597 -10.44 7.25 15.13
N LEU A 598 -10.99 7.60 13.96
CA LEU A 598 -11.20 6.64 12.88
C LEU A 598 -9.87 6.35 12.15
N PRO A 599 -9.61 5.10 11.77
CA PRO A 599 -8.34 4.72 11.16
C PRO A 599 -8.42 4.86 9.63
N LEU A 600 -8.96 5.96 9.11
CA LEU A 600 -9.31 6.09 7.69
C LEU A 600 -8.17 6.58 6.80
N THR A 601 -7.07 7.08 7.35
CA THR A 601 -5.98 7.66 6.58
C THR A 601 -4.86 6.66 6.32
N VAL A 602 -4.57 6.37 5.04
CA VAL A 602 -3.41 5.59 4.57
C VAL A 602 -2.98 6.17 3.21
N PRO A 603 -1.68 6.25 2.89
CA PRO A 603 -1.23 6.65 1.56
C PRO A 603 -1.88 5.79 0.47
N ARG A 604 -2.64 6.41 -0.43
CA ARG A 604 -3.26 5.73 -1.59
C ARG A 604 -2.23 5.01 -2.45
N ASP A 605 -2.64 3.90 -3.04
CA ASP A 605 -1.84 3.21 -4.05
C ASP A 605 -1.68 4.09 -5.29
N LEU A 606 -0.50 4.02 -5.92
CA LEU A 606 -0.13 4.82 -7.08
C LEU A 606 -0.34 4.04 -8.38
N ASP A 607 0.35 2.90 -8.50
CA ASP A 607 0.17 1.88 -9.54
C ASP A 607 0.23 0.48 -8.92
N LYS A 608 -0.19 -0.55 -9.68
CA LYS A 608 -0.26 -1.94 -9.20
C LYS A 608 1.07 -2.69 -9.26
N LYS A 609 1.96 -2.29 -10.15
CA LYS A 609 3.23 -2.96 -10.49
C LYS A 609 4.28 -1.95 -10.93
N GLY A 610 5.54 -2.38 -11.02
CA GLY A 610 6.66 -1.58 -11.50
C GLY A 610 7.76 -1.41 -10.45
N VAL A 611 8.42 -0.25 -10.47
CA VAL A 611 9.50 0.06 -9.53
C VAL A 611 8.90 0.39 -8.17
N GLU A 612 9.31 -0.36 -7.14
CA GLU A 612 8.81 -0.21 -5.77
C GLU A 612 9.52 0.93 -5.03
N PHE A 613 8.73 1.77 -4.39
CA PHE A 613 9.14 2.72 -3.36
C PHE A 613 8.41 2.38 -2.05
N ILE A 614 8.98 2.82 -0.94
CA ILE A 614 8.38 2.64 0.39
C ILE A 614 8.01 4.01 0.95
N THR A 615 6.77 4.21 1.42
CA THR A 615 6.35 5.48 2.00
C THR A 615 7.21 5.84 3.21
N HIS A 616 7.52 7.13 3.38
CA HIS A 616 8.41 7.60 4.44
C HIS A 616 7.90 7.25 5.85
N ARG A 617 6.57 7.27 6.05
CA ARG A 617 5.89 6.75 7.23
C ARG A 617 5.08 5.52 6.89
N GLY A 618 5.00 4.58 7.83
CA GLY A 618 4.21 3.35 7.73
C GLY A 618 4.83 2.25 6.86
N GLY A 619 5.88 2.53 6.10
CA GLY A 619 6.57 1.50 5.32
C GLY A 619 5.71 0.89 4.19
N LYS A 620 4.68 1.59 3.73
CA LYS A 620 3.75 1.08 2.70
C LYS A 620 4.46 1.05 1.34
N PRO A 621 4.46 -0.08 0.61
CA PRO A 621 4.97 -0.13 -0.75
C PRO A 621 4.03 0.64 -1.69
N ILE A 622 4.61 1.43 -2.59
CA ILE A 622 3.94 2.08 -3.71
C ILE A 622 4.75 1.82 -4.98
N PHE A 623 4.10 1.69 -6.12
CA PHE A 623 4.75 1.33 -7.38
C PHE A 623 4.62 2.45 -8.40
N ILE A 624 5.64 2.62 -9.23
CA ILE A 624 5.60 3.48 -10.41
C ILE A 624 5.68 2.60 -11.65
N ASP A 625 4.66 2.72 -12.50
CA ASP A 625 4.55 1.98 -13.75
C ASP A 625 4.86 2.87 -14.97
N LEU A 626 5.88 2.48 -15.74
CA LEU A 626 6.18 3.09 -17.04
C LEU A 626 5.76 2.24 -18.25
N PHE A 627 5.42 0.95 -18.06
CA PHE A 627 5.43 -0.05 -19.14
C PHE A 627 4.21 -0.98 -19.19
N TYR A 628 3.57 -1.29 -18.06
CA TYR A 628 2.57 -2.37 -17.95
C TYR A 628 1.19 -1.92 -18.43
N ASN A 629 0.58 -0.94 -17.76
CA ASN A 629 -0.78 -0.47 -18.09
C ASN A 629 -0.78 0.46 -19.30
N GLN A 630 0.12 1.44 -19.30
CA GLN A 630 0.27 2.41 -20.37
C GLN A 630 1.71 2.91 -20.42
N ILE A 631 2.19 3.18 -21.63
CA ILE A 631 3.49 3.84 -21.85
C ILE A 631 3.46 5.23 -21.23
N SER A 632 4.28 5.42 -20.20
CA SER A 632 4.28 6.62 -19.36
C SER A 632 5.64 7.31 -19.37
N ARG A 633 5.68 8.50 -18.75
CA ARG A 633 6.87 9.36 -18.74
C ARG A 633 7.11 9.89 -17.34
N ALA A 634 8.38 9.92 -16.95
CA ALA A 634 8.79 10.40 -15.64
C ALA A 634 9.95 11.41 -15.76
N LEU A 635 9.89 12.44 -14.93
CA LEU A 635 10.97 13.37 -14.69
C LEU A 635 11.52 13.13 -13.27
N ILE A 636 12.81 12.82 -13.15
CA ILE A 636 13.52 12.69 -11.87
C ILE A 636 14.41 13.92 -11.67
N THR A 637 14.18 14.68 -10.60
CA THR A 637 14.96 15.88 -10.25
C THR A 637 15.67 15.74 -8.91
N GLY A 638 16.85 16.34 -8.75
CA GLY A 638 17.58 16.38 -7.48
C GLY A 638 19.06 16.73 -7.62
N GLU A 639 19.68 17.22 -6.56
CA GLU A 639 21.11 17.58 -6.53
C GLU A 639 22.04 16.39 -6.82
N SER A 640 23.31 16.65 -7.11
CA SER A 640 24.32 15.61 -7.17
C SER A 640 24.38 14.81 -5.86
N GLY A 641 24.58 13.50 -5.94
CA GLY A 641 24.57 12.61 -4.78
C GLY A 641 23.19 12.24 -4.22
N SER A 642 22.08 12.81 -4.71
CA SER A 642 20.72 12.47 -4.23
C SER A 642 20.22 11.06 -4.60
N GLY A 643 20.95 10.34 -5.48
CA GLY A 643 20.61 8.99 -5.93
C GLY A 643 19.81 8.91 -7.24
N LYS A 644 19.77 9.98 -8.05
CA LYS A 644 19.06 10.02 -9.35
C LYS A 644 19.45 8.88 -10.29
N SER A 645 20.74 8.73 -10.56
CA SER A 645 21.22 7.70 -11.50
C SER A 645 20.97 6.29 -10.96
N VAL A 646 21.03 6.10 -9.64
CA VAL A 646 20.63 4.83 -8.98
C VAL A 646 19.17 4.49 -9.27
N LEU A 647 18.28 5.47 -9.11
CA LEU A 647 16.87 5.28 -9.38
C LEU A 647 16.60 5.10 -10.90
N GLY A 648 17.27 5.89 -11.74
CA GLY A 648 17.21 5.77 -13.20
C GLY A 648 17.58 4.38 -13.69
N TRP A 649 18.69 3.84 -13.17
CA TRP A 649 19.13 2.47 -13.48
C TRP A 649 18.12 1.41 -13.05
N ARG A 650 17.39 1.61 -11.94
CA ARG A 650 16.35 0.66 -11.54
C ARG A 650 15.19 0.60 -12.54
N PHE A 651 14.80 1.73 -13.13
CA PHE A 651 13.82 1.75 -14.22
C PHE A 651 14.36 1.07 -15.49
N THR A 652 15.66 1.24 -15.78
CA THR A 652 16.34 0.49 -16.84
C THR A 652 16.29 -1.02 -16.58
N LEU A 653 16.61 -1.48 -15.37
CA LEU A 653 16.50 -2.90 -15.02
C LEU A 653 15.06 -3.43 -15.12
N GLU A 654 14.06 -2.63 -14.75
CA GLU A 654 12.64 -2.99 -14.91
C GLU A 654 12.29 -3.21 -16.39
N ALA A 655 12.74 -2.33 -17.27
CA ALA A 655 12.52 -2.45 -18.71
C ALA A 655 13.19 -3.73 -19.24
N LEU A 656 14.47 -3.96 -18.89
CA LEU A 656 15.23 -5.13 -19.35
C LEU A 656 14.66 -6.45 -18.84
N ALA A 657 14.15 -6.48 -17.60
CA ALA A 657 13.47 -7.64 -17.05
C ALA A 657 12.21 -8.03 -17.85
N ASN A 658 11.60 -7.06 -18.53
CA ASN A 658 10.43 -7.23 -19.39
C ASN A 658 10.81 -7.31 -20.89
N ASN A 659 12.09 -7.51 -21.22
CA ASN A 659 12.62 -7.54 -22.59
C ASN A 659 12.27 -6.27 -23.39
N ILE A 660 12.21 -5.13 -22.70
CA ILE A 660 12.01 -3.81 -23.31
C ILE A 660 13.40 -3.19 -23.52
N PRO A 661 13.79 -2.86 -24.77
CA PRO A 661 15.07 -2.23 -25.04
C PRO A 661 15.16 -0.85 -24.41
N VAL A 662 16.36 -0.52 -23.95
CA VAL A 662 16.66 0.76 -23.33
C VAL A 662 17.66 1.52 -24.17
N VAL A 663 17.34 2.77 -24.45
CA VAL A 663 18.18 3.66 -25.23
C VAL A 663 18.42 4.94 -24.44
N GLY A 664 19.68 5.28 -24.24
CA GLY A 664 20.10 6.29 -23.30
C GLY A 664 21.05 7.32 -23.87
N MET A 665 21.01 8.52 -23.28
CA MET A 665 22.04 9.54 -23.43
C MET A 665 22.67 9.83 -22.08
N ASP A 666 23.99 9.92 -22.07
CA ASP A 666 24.78 10.23 -20.88
C ASP A 666 25.78 11.33 -21.20
N ILE A 667 25.61 12.48 -20.54
CA ILE A 667 26.50 13.64 -20.69
C ILE A 667 27.48 13.64 -19.53
N SER A 668 28.71 13.19 -19.79
CA SER A 668 29.78 13.17 -18.78
C SER A 668 30.89 14.17 -19.13
N SER A 669 31.07 15.17 -18.27
CA SER A 669 32.23 16.06 -18.29
C SER A 669 33.44 15.34 -17.69
N GLY A 670 34.17 14.57 -18.50
CA GLY A 670 35.48 14.00 -18.12
C GLY A 670 35.61 12.48 -18.16
N GLY A 671 34.75 11.75 -18.87
CA GLY A 671 34.96 10.33 -19.19
C GLY A 671 34.62 9.32 -18.08
N ASN A 672 34.22 9.77 -16.89
CA ASN A 672 33.64 8.92 -15.85
C ASN A 672 32.11 8.92 -15.95
N SER A 673 31.56 7.83 -16.51
CA SER A 673 30.13 7.62 -16.71
C SER A 673 29.51 6.77 -15.59
N THR A 674 28.32 7.14 -15.15
CA THR A 674 27.58 6.45 -14.09
C THR A 674 27.02 5.10 -14.52
N PHE A 675 26.60 4.94 -15.77
CA PHE A 675 25.97 3.70 -16.26
C PHE A 675 26.93 2.74 -16.93
N LYS A 676 28.11 3.22 -17.37
CA LYS A 676 29.04 2.43 -18.18
C LYS A 676 29.32 1.04 -17.62
N THR A 677 29.69 0.94 -16.34
CA THR A 677 30.01 -0.38 -15.74
C THR A 677 28.80 -1.32 -15.70
N ALA A 678 27.63 -0.81 -15.32
CA ALA A 678 26.43 -1.63 -15.25
C ALA A 678 25.98 -2.11 -16.64
N ILE A 679 26.26 -1.34 -17.69
CA ILE A 679 26.04 -1.72 -19.09
C ILE A 679 27.06 -2.77 -19.55
N GLU A 680 28.34 -2.58 -19.23
CA GLU A 680 29.41 -3.55 -19.55
C GLU A 680 29.17 -4.93 -18.92
N LEU A 681 28.50 -4.99 -17.76
CA LEU A 681 28.09 -6.24 -17.12
C LEU A 681 27.14 -7.09 -17.99
N LEU A 682 26.43 -6.47 -18.94
CA LEU A 682 25.52 -7.17 -19.85
C LEU A 682 26.25 -7.83 -21.04
N GLY A 683 27.57 -7.68 -21.13
CA GLY A 683 28.37 -8.20 -22.24
C GLY A 683 27.90 -7.64 -23.57
N ASP A 684 27.75 -8.50 -24.59
CA ASP A 684 27.37 -8.09 -25.95
C ASP A 684 25.96 -7.46 -26.06
N GLN A 685 25.13 -7.63 -25.02
CA GLN A 685 23.77 -7.07 -24.95
C GLN A 685 23.72 -5.65 -24.39
N GLY A 686 24.81 -5.18 -23.77
CA GLY A 686 24.96 -3.83 -23.27
C GLY A 686 25.99 -3.07 -24.10
N ALA A 687 25.61 -1.90 -24.58
CA ALA A 687 26.48 -1.13 -25.45
C ALA A 687 26.59 0.33 -24.99
N TYR A 688 27.79 0.71 -24.55
CA TYR A 688 28.12 2.08 -24.16
C TYR A 688 29.05 2.68 -25.23
N TYR A 689 28.52 3.61 -26.02
CA TYR A 689 29.20 4.16 -27.20
C TYR A 689 29.59 5.60 -26.98
N ASP A 690 30.89 5.90 -27.12
CA ASP A 690 31.37 7.26 -27.25
C ASP A 690 31.24 7.71 -28.72
N ILE A 691 30.38 8.71 -28.95
CA ILE A 691 30.12 9.26 -30.29
C ILE A 691 31.40 9.84 -30.91
N SER A 692 32.41 10.21 -30.12
CA SER A 692 33.68 10.73 -30.63
C SER A 692 34.59 9.67 -31.27
N GLN A 693 34.31 8.39 -31.07
CA GLN A 693 35.13 7.25 -31.52
C GLN A 693 34.45 6.33 -32.54
N GLY A 694 33.13 6.47 -32.78
CA GLY A 694 32.37 5.65 -33.72
C GLY A 694 31.48 6.46 -34.67
N SER A 695 30.85 5.81 -35.65
CA SER A 695 29.88 6.43 -36.56
C SER A 695 28.45 5.98 -36.29
N SER A 696 27.51 6.92 -36.43
CA SER A 696 26.06 6.76 -36.36
C SER A 696 25.43 7.34 -37.61
N ASN A 697 24.92 6.51 -38.51
CA ASN A 697 24.31 7.02 -39.73
C ASN A 697 23.03 7.83 -39.42
N LEU A 698 23.07 9.15 -39.65
CA LEU A 698 21.95 10.04 -39.35
C LEU A 698 20.66 9.65 -40.08
N VAL A 699 20.78 9.12 -41.30
CA VAL A 699 19.64 8.76 -42.15
C VAL A 699 19.38 7.25 -42.15
N GLU A 700 19.78 6.53 -41.10
CA GLU A 700 19.44 5.12 -40.93
C GLU A 700 17.96 4.97 -40.50
N PRO A 701 17.13 4.26 -41.28
CA PRO A 701 15.75 4.01 -40.91
C PRO A 701 15.63 2.91 -39.85
N PRO A 702 14.56 2.91 -39.04
CA PRO A 702 14.26 1.77 -38.16
C PRO A 702 14.00 0.50 -38.99
N ASP A 703 14.47 -0.64 -38.49
CA ASP A 703 13.98 -1.93 -38.98
C ASP A 703 12.56 -2.17 -38.47
N LEU A 704 11.59 -2.07 -39.36
CA LEU A 704 10.16 -2.23 -39.05
C LEU A 704 9.58 -3.55 -39.57
N ARG A 705 10.42 -4.49 -40.03
CA ARG A 705 9.96 -5.76 -40.63
C ARG A 705 9.12 -6.60 -39.66
N LYS A 706 9.25 -6.40 -38.35
CA LYS A 706 8.49 -7.10 -37.29
C LYS A 706 7.03 -6.61 -37.14
N PHE A 707 6.67 -5.47 -37.72
CA PHE A 707 5.34 -4.87 -37.59
C PHE A 707 4.45 -5.13 -38.81
N ASP A 708 3.13 -4.91 -38.66
CA ASP A 708 2.19 -4.92 -39.77
C ASP A 708 2.32 -3.68 -40.66
N LYS A 709 1.61 -3.64 -41.80
CA LYS A 709 1.72 -2.54 -42.77
C LYS A 709 1.32 -1.18 -42.18
N ALA A 710 0.24 -1.13 -41.41
CA ALA A 710 -0.28 0.13 -40.87
C ALA A 710 0.69 0.73 -39.83
N GLU A 711 1.23 -0.11 -38.96
CA GLU A 711 2.20 0.28 -37.94
C GLU A 711 3.56 0.62 -38.56
N ARG A 712 3.97 -0.09 -39.62
CA ARG A 712 5.16 0.27 -40.43
C ARG A 712 5.04 1.67 -41.01
N GLU A 713 3.93 1.97 -41.68
CA GLU A 713 3.70 3.29 -42.30
C GLU A 713 3.74 4.40 -41.24
N ARG A 714 3.05 4.18 -40.12
CA ARG A 714 2.99 5.14 -39.01
C ARG A 714 4.36 5.40 -38.37
N ARG A 715 5.10 4.35 -38.01
CA ARG A 715 6.43 4.48 -37.38
C ARG A 715 7.47 5.05 -38.34
N MET A 716 7.38 4.69 -39.62
CA MET A 716 8.23 5.28 -40.65
C MET A 716 7.94 6.78 -40.79
N GLU A 717 6.67 7.20 -40.73
CA GLU A 717 6.32 8.62 -40.77
C GLU A 717 6.84 9.38 -39.55
N SER A 718 6.74 8.80 -38.34
CA SER A 718 7.36 9.35 -37.12
C SER A 718 8.88 9.53 -37.29
N TRP A 719 9.57 8.56 -37.86
CA TRP A 719 11.01 8.66 -38.14
C TRP A 719 11.33 9.72 -39.19
N LYS A 720 10.57 9.82 -40.29
CA LYS A 720 10.76 10.84 -41.32
C LYS A 720 10.65 12.26 -40.75
N GLU A 721 9.61 12.51 -39.97
CA GLU A 721 9.37 13.82 -39.37
C GLU A 721 10.51 14.18 -38.39
N PHE A 722 10.99 13.19 -37.62
CA PHE A 722 12.14 13.35 -36.76
C PHE A 722 13.41 13.72 -37.55
N ILE A 723 13.74 12.98 -38.61
CA ILE A 723 14.92 13.24 -39.45
C ILE A 723 14.83 14.60 -40.13
N ARG A 724 13.66 14.96 -40.66
CA ARG A 724 13.41 16.28 -41.24
C ARG A 724 13.78 17.39 -40.25
N LYS A 725 13.28 17.31 -39.01
CA LYS A 725 13.58 18.30 -37.96
C LYS A 725 15.05 18.33 -37.59
N ALA A 726 15.70 17.16 -37.48
CA ALA A 726 17.14 17.08 -37.23
C ALA A 726 17.95 17.77 -38.34
N VAL A 727 17.61 17.53 -39.61
CA VAL A 727 18.30 18.15 -40.76
C VAL A 727 18.00 19.65 -40.85
N VAL A 728 16.78 20.11 -40.54
CA VAL A 728 16.44 21.54 -40.45
C VAL A 728 17.26 22.22 -39.36
N ALA A 729 17.35 21.60 -38.18
CA ALA A 729 18.13 22.08 -37.06
C ALA A 729 19.64 22.19 -37.41
N ILE A 730 20.17 21.22 -38.17
CA ILE A 730 21.53 21.25 -38.69
C ILE A 730 21.71 22.38 -39.73
N ALA A 731 20.79 22.49 -40.69
CA ALA A 731 20.87 23.45 -41.79
C ALA A 731 20.74 24.91 -41.31
N MET A 732 19.92 25.17 -40.30
CA MET A 732 19.74 26.52 -39.75
C MET A 732 20.85 26.91 -38.78
N GLY A 733 21.42 25.96 -38.03
CA GLY A 733 22.47 26.24 -37.06
C GLY A 733 22.07 27.34 -36.06
N LYS A 734 22.86 28.43 -35.99
CA LYS A 734 22.56 29.62 -35.16
C LYS A 734 21.76 30.72 -35.90
N ILE A 735 21.38 30.51 -37.16
CA ILE A 735 20.70 31.54 -37.96
C ILE A 735 19.24 31.65 -37.52
N HIS A 736 18.79 32.85 -37.19
CA HIS A 736 17.41 33.15 -36.80
C HIS A 736 16.72 33.97 -37.89
N ASN A 737 16.20 33.28 -38.90
CA ASN A 737 15.40 33.89 -39.96
C ASN A 737 14.17 33.00 -40.24
N PRO A 738 12.96 33.41 -39.80
CA PRO A 738 11.75 32.60 -39.93
C PRO A 738 11.39 32.24 -41.38
N HIS A 739 11.51 33.19 -42.31
CA HIS A 739 11.19 32.96 -43.73
C HIS A 739 12.17 31.99 -44.38
N LEU A 740 13.46 32.13 -44.10
CA LEU A 740 14.48 31.19 -44.56
C LEU A 740 14.27 29.81 -43.94
N ALA A 741 13.99 29.73 -42.63
CA ALA A 741 13.74 28.46 -41.93
C ALA A 741 12.55 27.71 -42.52
N GLN A 742 11.44 28.41 -42.78
CA GLN A 742 10.26 27.82 -43.42
C GLN A 742 10.59 27.30 -44.82
N ARG A 743 11.41 28.04 -45.58
CA ARG A 743 11.81 27.59 -46.92
C ARG A 743 12.75 26.40 -46.88
N VAL A 744 13.77 26.44 -46.02
CA VAL A 744 14.70 25.33 -45.76
C VAL A 744 13.94 24.07 -45.38
N ASP A 745 12.97 24.17 -44.47
CA ASP A 745 12.11 23.06 -44.07
C ASP A 745 11.29 22.49 -45.25
N SER A 746 10.68 23.35 -46.08
CA SER A 746 9.95 22.90 -47.27
C SER A 746 10.83 22.17 -48.30
N ILE A 747 12.09 22.61 -48.45
CA ILE A 747 13.06 21.99 -49.34
C ILE A 747 13.51 20.65 -48.78
N ILE A 748 13.80 20.56 -47.48
CA ILE A 748 14.21 19.32 -46.81
C ILE A 748 13.09 18.27 -46.87
N LEU A 749 11.83 18.68 -46.65
CA LEU A 749 10.68 17.79 -46.76
C LEU A 749 10.62 17.15 -48.16
N ARG A 750 10.74 17.96 -49.21
CA ARG A 750 10.72 17.49 -50.60
C ARG A 750 11.95 16.63 -50.92
N MET A 751 13.12 17.01 -50.41
CA MET A 751 14.36 16.26 -50.56
C MET A 751 14.26 14.86 -49.95
N LEU A 752 13.72 14.74 -48.73
CA LEU A 752 13.52 13.46 -48.04
C LEU A 752 12.50 12.56 -48.76
N ASP A 753 11.39 13.12 -49.24
CA ASP A 753 10.39 12.33 -49.99
C ASP A 753 10.97 11.75 -51.29
N MET A 754 11.77 12.52 -52.02
CA MET A 754 12.44 12.03 -53.23
C MET A 754 13.51 10.98 -52.91
N TYR A 755 14.31 11.22 -51.86
CA TYR A 755 15.34 10.30 -51.41
C TYR A 755 14.77 8.93 -51.02
N LEU A 756 13.67 8.90 -50.25
CA LEU A 756 13.08 7.65 -49.75
C LEU A 756 12.24 6.89 -50.81
N ARG A 757 11.96 7.51 -51.96
CA ARG A 757 11.27 6.85 -53.10
C ARG A 757 12.24 6.36 -54.17
N ASP A 758 13.52 6.70 -54.06
CA ASP A 758 14.53 6.30 -55.03
C ASP A 758 14.77 4.77 -54.97
N PRO A 759 14.59 4.03 -56.09
CA PRO A 759 14.72 2.57 -56.09
C PRO A 759 16.12 2.07 -55.70
N GLU A 760 17.17 2.83 -56.01
CA GLU A 760 18.56 2.47 -55.67
C GLU A 760 18.80 2.61 -54.16
N ILE A 761 18.30 3.70 -53.57
CA ILE A 761 18.36 3.94 -52.12
C ILE A 761 17.61 2.85 -51.35
N ILE A 762 16.38 2.54 -51.75
CA ILE A 762 15.57 1.48 -51.13
C ILE A 762 16.27 0.12 -51.22
N ALA A 763 16.82 -0.23 -52.39
CA ALA A 763 17.50 -1.50 -52.59
C ALA A 763 18.76 -1.64 -51.71
N ARG A 764 19.53 -0.56 -51.51
CA ARG A 764 20.70 -0.56 -50.63
C ARG A 764 20.32 -0.74 -49.16
N TYR A 765 19.27 -0.07 -48.67
CA TYR A 765 18.76 -0.29 -47.31
C TYR A 765 18.30 -1.74 -47.09
N ASN A 766 17.48 -2.28 -48.00
CA ASN A 766 16.98 -3.65 -47.87
C ASN A 766 18.12 -4.67 -47.83
N LYS A 767 19.12 -4.56 -48.72
CA LYS A 767 20.29 -5.43 -48.71
C LYS A 767 21.09 -5.34 -47.41
N ALA A 768 21.28 -4.13 -46.87
CA ALA A 768 21.97 -3.94 -45.59
C ALA A 768 21.24 -4.64 -44.43
N PHE A 769 19.92 -4.49 -44.33
CA PHE A 769 19.12 -5.15 -43.28
C PHE A 769 18.96 -6.66 -43.48
N GLU A 770 19.00 -7.16 -44.72
CA GLU A 770 18.95 -8.60 -45.05
C GLU A 770 20.26 -9.31 -44.73
N ARG A 771 21.41 -8.68 -45.06
CA ARG A 771 22.75 -9.25 -44.83
C ARG A 771 23.27 -9.02 -43.43
N GLY A 772 22.67 -8.08 -42.70
CA GLY A 772 22.94 -7.83 -41.29
C GLY A 772 24.16 -6.94 -41.05
N TRP A 773 24.33 -6.56 -39.79
CA TRP A 773 25.40 -5.68 -39.32
C TRP A 773 26.79 -6.26 -39.63
N ARG A 774 27.75 -5.39 -40.00
CA ARG A 774 29.12 -5.72 -40.45
C ARG A 774 29.26 -6.40 -41.81
N SER A 775 28.18 -6.67 -42.52
CA SER A 775 28.25 -7.15 -43.92
C SER A 775 28.85 -6.10 -44.86
N PRO A 776 29.45 -6.50 -46.01
CA PRO A 776 29.86 -5.56 -47.05
C PRO A 776 28.72 -4.65 -47.51
N GLU A 777 27.49 -5.18 -47.56
CA GLU A 777 26.28 -4.45 -47.92
C GLU A 777 25.90 -3.40 -46.87
N TRP A 778 26.11 -3.69 -45.58
CA TRP A 778 25.94 -2.71 -44.50
C TRP A 778 26.87 -1.50 -44.69
N GLN A 779 28.12 -1.74 -45.10
CA GLN A 779 29.08 -0.66 -45.38
C GLN A 779 28.68 0.19 -46.60
N GLN A 780 27.77 -0.30 -47.43
CA GLN A 780 27.21 0.42 -48.57
C GLN A 780 25.83 1.02 -48.27
N MET A 781 25.38 1.04 -47.02
CA MET A 781 24.11 1.65 -46.63
C MET A 781 24.06 3.14 -47.03
N PRO A 782 22.92 3.66 -47.50
CA PRO A 782 22.78 5.09 -47.82
C PRO A 782 23.02 6.00 -46.61
N THR A 783 23.70 7.13 -46.83
CA THR A 783 24.16 8.07 -45.77
C THR A 783 23.70 9.51 -46.00
N LEU A 784 24.01 10.42 -45.06
CA LEU A 784 23.74 11.85 -45.22
C LEU A 784 24.36 12.44 -46.51
N GLN A 785 25.50 11.90 -46.97
CA GLN A 785 26.09 12.29 -48.24
C GLN A 785 25.19 11.97 -49.43
N ASP A 786 24.54 10.80 -49.41
CA ASP A 786 23.57 10.40 -50.43
C ASP A 786 22.34 11.32 -50.41
N LEU A 787 21.85 11.69 -49.22
CA LEU A 787 20.71 12.60 -49.06
C LEU A 787 21.01 14.00 -49.64
N LEU A 788 22.17 14.59 -49.32
CA LEU A 788 22.52 15.95 -49.79
C LEU A 788 22.62 16.05 -51.32
N ARG A 789 22.89 14.95 -52.04
CA ARG A 789 22.89 14.92 -53.52
C ARG A 789 21.52 15.21 -54.13
N PHE A 790 20.44 15.05 -53.37
CA PHE A 790 19.09 15.40 -53.80
C PHE A 790 18.78 16.90 -53.62
N CYS A 791 19.63 17.67 -52.94
CA CYS A 791 19.45 19.10 -52.74
C CYS A 791 19.96 19.92 -53.96
N SER A 792 19.35 19.72 -55.13
CA SER A 792 19.63 20.52 -56.34
C SER A 792 18.34 20.96 -57.02
N LYS A 793 18.38 22.02 -57.82
CA LYS A 793 17.21 22.51 -58.56
C LYS A 793 16.63 21.44 -59.49
N GLU A 794 17.51 20.73 -60.19
CA GLU A 794 17.16 19.71 -61.19
C GLU A 794 16.56 18.49 -60.51
N ARG A 795 17.19 18.01 -59.42
CA ARG A 795 16.68 16.85 -58.68
C ARG A 795 15.40 17.16 -57.94
N LEU A 796 15.26 18.34 -57.34
CA LEU A 796 14.03 18.74 -56.66
C LEU A 796 12.90 19.12 -57.63
N ASN A 797 13.14 19.25 -58.93
CA ASN A 797 12.16 19.65 -59.94
C ASN A 797 11.39 20.93 -59.54
N LEU A 798 12.13 21.99 -59.16
CA LEU A 798 11.58 23.29 -58.78
C LEU A 798 11.19 24.09 -60.04
N LYS A 799 9.87 24.17 -60.32
CA LYS A 799 9.33 24.87 -61.50
C LYS A 799 9.50 26.40 -61.42
N SER A 800 9.32 26.98 -60.24
CA SER A 800 9.71 28.36 -59.91
C SER A 800 10.93 28.30 -59.00
N PHE A 801 11.98 29.05 -59.34
CA PHE A 801 13.25 29.07 -58.60
C PHE A 801 13.56 30.51 -58.21
N GLU A 802 13.13 30.89 -57.01
CA GLU A 802 13.24 32.25 -56.49
C GLU A 802 14.58 32.46 -55.77
N GLU A 803 14.88 33.71 -55.41
CA GLU A 803 16.11 34.02 -54.67
C GLU A 803 16.14 33.32 -53.30
N LEU A 804 14.98 33.22 -52.64
CA LEU A 804 14.86 32.52 -51.36
C LEU A 804 15.09 31.00 -51.50
N ASP A 805 14.72 30.39 -52.63
CA ASP A 805 15.07 29.00 -52.94
C ASP A 805 16.57 28.81 -53.06
N ARG A 806 17.21 29.72 -53.78
CA ARG A 806 18.67 29.69 -53.96
C ARG A 806 19.38 29.84 -52.62
N LEU A 807 18.93 30.77 -51.77
CA LEU A 807 19.46 30.96 -50.42
C LEU A 807 19.24 29.72 -49.55
N ALA A 808 18.07 29.10 -49.59
CA ALA A 808 17.77 27.91 -48.80
C ALA A 808 18.59 26.68 -49.24
N ILE A 809 18.71 26.41 -50.55
CA ILE A 809 19.56 25.32 -51.07
C ILE A 809 21.03 25.57 -50.70
N ASN A 810 21.52 26.79 -50.92
CA ASN A 810 22.90 27.15 -50.58
C ASN A 810 23.15 26.99 -49.07
N GLN A 811 22.19 27.36 -48.23
CA GLN A 811 22.29 27.19 -46.79
C GLN A 811 22.36 25.71 -46.39
N ILE A 812 21.47 24.87 -46.92
CA ILE A 812 21.45 23.42 -46.65
C ILE A 812 22.77 22.77 -47.10
N LEU A 813 23.22 23.03 -48.33
CA LEU A 813 24.45 22.46 -48.87
C LEU A 813 25.70 22.99 -48.15
N SER A 814 25.75 24.28 -47.84
CA SER A 814 26.88 24.89 -47.14
C SER A 814 27.04 24.28 -45.75
N GLN A 815 25.97 24.25 -44.95
CA GLN A 815 26.01 23.66 -43.61
C GLN A 815 26.19 22.14 -43.64
N GLY A 816 25.53 21.43 -44.56
CA GLY A 816 25.66 19.99 -44.71
C GLY A 816 27.08 19.55 -45.08
N ASN A 817 27.72 20.24 -46.03
CA ASN A 817 29.10 19.95 -46.42
C ASN A 817 30.12 20.40 -45.35
N ALA A 818 29.90 21.56 -44.73
CA ALA A 818 30.71 21.99 -43.59
C ALA A 818 30.63 20.98 -42.44
N LEU A 819 29.44 20.45 -42.17
CA LEU A 819 29.26 19.38 -41.19
C LEU A 819 30.06 18.15 -41.59
N LEU A 820 29.87 17.60 -42.80
CA LEU A 820 30.54 16.37 -43.27
C LEU A 820 32.08 16.42 -43.26
N THR A 821 32.68 17.61 -43.36
CA THR A 821 34.14 17.79 -43.28
C THR A 821 34.66 17.83 -41.84
N SER A 822 33.80 18.14 -40.86
CA SER A 822 34.13 18.11 -39.44
C SER A 822 34.32 16.69 -38.90
N ARG A 823 34.95 16.56 -37.72
CA ARG A 823 35.07 15.28 -37.01
C ARG A 823 33.71 14.64 -36.74
N LEU A 824 32.72 15.46 -36.39
CA LEU A 824 31.35 15.01 -36.16
C LEU A 824 30.66 14.59 -37.46
N GLY A 825 30.87 15.32 -38.56
CA GLY A 825 30.37 14.95 -39.88
C GLY A 825 30.78 13.57 -40.34
N LYS A 826 32.05 13.22 -40.10
CA LYS A 826 32.56 11.88 -40.39
C LYS A 826 31.85 10.81 -39.56
N ALA A 827 31.53 11.11 -38.29
CA ALA A 827 30.77 10.20 -37.45
C ALA A 827 29.32 10.02 -37.93
N ILE A 828 28.67 11.06 -38.45
CA ILE A 828 27.24 10.96 -38.82
C ILE A 828 26.95 10.60 -40.28
N GLY A 829 27.95 10.82 -41.15
CA GLY A 829 27.86 10.63 -42.60
C GLY A 829 28.39 9.28 -43.08
N GLN A 830 28.64 8.34 -42.17
CA GLN A 830 29.10 6.98 -42.47
C GLN A 830 28.10 5.95 -41.93
N PRO A 831 28.08 4.72 -42.49
CA PRO A 831 27.30 3.61 -41.93
C PRO A 831 27.58 3.43 -40.44
N SER A 832 26.56 3.03 -39.68
CA SER A 832 26.70 2.86 -38.24
C SER A 832 27.69 1.75 -37.89
N THR A 833 28.66 2.05 -37.03
CA THR A 833 29.68 1.08 -36.57
C THR A 833 29.28 0.29 -35.34
N PHE A 834 28.16 0.64 -34.71
CA PHE A 834 27.63 -0.04 -33.54
C PHE A 834 26.58 -1.09 -33.90
N SER A 835 26.39 -2.08 -33.03
CA SER A 835 25.33 -3.07 -33.18
C SER A 835 23.96 -2.36 -33.19
N PRO A 836 23.06 -2.71 -34.11
CA PRO A 836 21.71 -2.16 -34.15
C PRO A 836 20.77 -2.78 -33.09
N GLU A 837 21.08 -3.95 -32.54
CA GLU A 837 20.17 -4.72 -31.67
C GLU A 837 20.65 -4.99 -30.22
N PRO A 838 21.45 -4.14 -29.53
CA PRO A 838 21.71 -4.36 -28.11
C PRO A 838 20.43 -4.07 -27.29
N ALA A 839 20.20 -4.86 -26.24
CA ALA A 839 19.12 -4.64 -25.28
C ALA A 839 19.25 -3.31 -24.53
N VAL A 840 20.48 -2.85 -24.28
CA VAL A 840 20.77 -1.51 -23.75
C VAL A 840 21.77 -0.79 -24.64
N LYS A 841 21.45 0.44 -25.04
CA LYS A 841 22.33 1.30 -25.81
C LYS A 841 22.45 2.67 -25.19
N PHE A 842 23.63 3.09 -24.75
CA PHE A 842 23.87 4.44 -24.24
C PHE A 842 24.87 5.17 -25.11
N PHE A 843 24.57 6.43 -25.41
CA PHE A 843 25.46 7.33 -26.11
C PHE A 843 26.10 8.31 -25.13
N ALA A 844 27.41 8.24 -25.03
CA ALA A 844 28.22 9.15 -24.24
C ALA A 844 28.54 10.41 -25.06
N LEU A 845 28.30 11.56 -24.45
CA LEU A 845 28.65 12.87 -24.98
C LEU A 845 29.84 13.42 -24.18
N SER A 846 31.06 13.01 -24.55
CA SER A 846 32.31 13.41 -23.89
C SER A 846 33.09 14.47 -24.70
N GLY A 847 33.89 15.31 -24.03
CA GLY A 847 34.87 16.19 -24.70
C GLY A 847 34.31 17.41 -25.45
N LEU A 848 33.13 17.89 -25.07
CA LEU A 848 32.46 19.02 -25.71
C LEU A 848 33.07 20.37 -25.31
N SER A 849 34.11 20.84 -26.02
CA SER A 849 34.71 22.16 -25.82
C SER A 849 34.01 23.28 -26.60
N ASN A 850 33.23 22.93 -27.64
CA ASN A 850 32.52 23.87 -28.52
C ASN A 850 31.00 23.65 -28.43
N GLU A 851 30.28 24.73 -28.18
CA GLU A 851 28.83 24.77 -27.99
C GLU A 851 28.03 24.28 -29.22
N GLN A 852 28.55 24.51 -30.43
CA GLN A 852 27.89 24.08 -31.67
C GLN A 852 28.07 22.58 -31.94
N ASP A 853 29.25 22.04 -31.64
CA ASP A 853 29.54 20.60 -31.77
C ASP A 853 28.73 19.78 -30.74
N ALA A 854 28.56 20.32 -29.53
CA ALA A 854 27.71 19.74 -28.48
C ALA A 854 26.25 19.57 -28.93
N TYR A 855 25.71 20.62 -29.55
CA TYR A 855 24.34 20.63 -30.05
C TYR A 855 24.13 19.62 -31.18
N LEU A 856 25.05 19.57 -32.15
CA LEU A 856 24.99 18.64 -33.26
C LEU A 856 25.21 17.19 -32.81
N MET A 857 26.11 16.96 -31.85
CA MET A 857 26.30 15.64 -31.23
C MET A 857 25.06 15.16 -30.47
N ALA A 858 24.36 16.06 -29.78
CA ALA A 858 23.11 15.74 -29.10
C ALA A 858 21.99 15.35 -30.07
N ILE A 859 21.84 16.10 -31.17
CA ILE A 859 20.88 15.75 -32.24
C ILE A 859 21.25 14.40 -32.85
N ASN A 860 22.53 14.15 -33.12
CA ASN A 860 22.98 12.87 -33.64
C ASN A 860 22.74 11.72 -32.68
N ALA A 861 23.09 11.88 -31.40
CA ALA A 861 22.80 10.90 -30.36
C ALA A 861 21.30 10.57 -30.36
N HIS A 862 20.45 11.60 -30.46
CA HIS A 862 19.00 11.41 -30.48
C HIS A 862 18.55 10.65 -31.72
N ALA A 863 19.07 11.02 -32.88
CA ALA A 863 18.80 10.34 -34.13
C ALA A 863 19.27 8.89 -34.12
N ALA A 864 20.36 8.58 -33.41
CA ALA A 864 20.85 7.24 -33.23
C ALA A 864 19.99 6.40 -32.26
N CYS A 865 19.22 7.07 -31.39
CA CYS A 865 18.32 6.43 -30.44
C CYS A 865 16.98 6.02 -31.06
N ILE A 866 16.42 6.88 -31.93
CA ILE A 866 15.06 6.73 -32.46
C ILE A 866 14.84 5.45 -33.26
N PRO A 867 15.73 5.03 -34.19
CA PRO A 867 15.53 3.81 -34.97
C PRO A 867 15.35 2.59 -34.07
N ASN A 868 16.23 2.41 -33.08
CA ASN A 868 16.14 1.28 -32.15
C ASN A 868 14.83 1.33 -31.33
N ALA A 869 14.47 2.51 -30.83
CA ALA A 869 13.24 2.72 -30.08
C ALA A 869 11.97 2.41 -30.89
N LEU A 870 11.97 2.73 -32.20
CA LEU A 870 10.85 2.46 -33.12
C LEU A 870 10.84 1.03 -33.67
N SER A 871 11.97 0.33 -33.68
CA SER A 871 12.06 -1.08 -34.11
C SER A 871 11.40 -2.06 -33.13
N HIS A 872 10.95 -1.59 -31.95
CA HIS A 872 10.38 -2.42 -30.90
C HIS A 872 8.98 -1.95 -30.48
N PRO A 873 8.07 -2.86 -30.11
CA PRO A 873 6.70 -2.49 -29.72
C PRO A 873 6.66 -1.53 -28.53
N LYS A 874 7.60 -1.69 -27.60
CA LYS A 874 7.85 -0.82 -26.46
C LYS A 874 9.34 -0.54 -26.36
N SER A 875 9.70 0.65 -25.91
CA SER A 875 11.09 1.02 -25.63
C SER A 875 11.17 2.05 -24.50
N LEU A 876 12.32 2.16 -23.85
CA LEU A 876 12.61 3.19 -22.85
C LEU A 876 13.69 4.13 -23.39
N PHE A 877 13.35 5.42 -23.51
CA PHE A 877 14.33 6.48 -23.66
C PHE A 877 14.73 7.04 -22.29
N ILE A 878 16.03 7.11 -22.01
CA ILE A 878 16.58 7.72 -20.78
C ILE A 878 17.56 8.83 -21.10
N GLY A 879 17.36 10.01 -20.53
CA GLY A 879 18.27 11.14 -20.69
C GLY A 879 18.87 11.55 -19.35
N ASP A 880 20.17 11.29 -19.14
CA ASP A 880 20.90 11.75 -17.96
C ASP A 880 21.55 13.12 -18.22
N GLU A 881 21.40 14.03 -17.26
CA GLU A 881 21.92 15.40 -17.28
C GLU A 881 21.58 16.24 -18.53
N LEU A 882 20.40 16.06 -19.11
CA LEU A 882 19.97 16.81 -20.31
C LEU A 882 19.80 18.33 -20.08
N SER A 883 19.80 18.78 -18.82
CA SER A 883 19.65 20.18 -18.40
C SER A 883 20.52 21.16 -19.22
N VAL A 884 21.77 20.77 -19.50
CA VAL A 884 22.73 21.57 -20.27
C VAL A 884 22.29 21.71 -21.74
N LEU A 885 21.76 20.65 -22.33
CA LEU A 885 21.33 20.64 -23.74
C LEU A 885 19.94 21.23 -23.94
N LEU A 886 19.07 21.17 -22.93
CA LEU A 886 17.72 21.75 -23.00
C LEU A 886 17.76 23.28 -23.16
N LYS A 887 18.87 23.94 -22.83
CA LYS A 887 19.09 25.37 -23.16
C LYS A 887 19.20 25.65 -24.66
N LYS A 888 19.24 24.62 -25.52
CA LYS A 888 19.31 24.75 -26.98
C LYS A 888 17.94 24.48 -27.58
N ASP A 889 17.36 25.51 -28.20
CA ASP A 889 15.97 25.49 -28.66
C ASP A 889 15.63 24.30 -29.58
N GLY A 890 16.52 23.96 -30.51
CA GLY A 890 16.28 22.84 -31.42
C GLY A 890 16.32 21.47 -30.73
N PHE A 891 17.17 21.28 -29.71
CA PHE A 891 17.22 20.03 -28.95
C PHE A 891 16.03 19.93 -27.98
N ALA A 892 15.69 21.02 -27.30
CA ALA A 892 14.51 21.10 -26.45
C ALA A 892 13.24 20.77 -27.23
N SER A 893 13.08 21.31 -28.44
CA SER A 893 11.95 21.01 -29.34
C SER A 893 11.85 19.52 -29.65
N VAL A 894 12.97 18.87 -29.97
CA VAL A 894 13.04 17.42 -30.23
C VAL A 894 12.62 16.59 -29.01
N VAL A 895 13.13 16.92 -27.82
CA VAL A 895 12.76 16.21 -26.58
C VAL A 895 11.30 16.46 -26.20
N GLY A 896 10.81 17.69 -26.39
CA GLY A 896 9.41 18.06 -26.18
C GLY A 896 8.46 17.27 -27.07
N GLU A 897 8.82 17.08 -28.34
CA GLU A 897 8.06 16.24 -29.26
C GLU A 897 8.08 14.78 -28.86
N LEU A 898 9.24 14.21 -28.50
CA LEU A 898 9.31 12.83 -27.99
C LEU A 898 8.39 12.63 -26.77
N CYS A 899 8.35 13.63 -25.88
CA CYS A 899 7.42 13.65 -24.75
C CYS A 899 5.96 13.75 -25.18
N ALA A 900 5.62 14.39 -26.30
CA ALA A 900 4.24 14.50 -26.79
C ALA A 900 3.80 13.24 -27.58
N THR A 901 4.57 12.84 -28.59
CA THR A 901 4.17 11.82 -29.58
C THR A 901 4.61 10.40 -29.21
N GLY A 902 5.73 10.24 -28.48
CA GLY A 902 6.38 8.94 -28.26
C GLY A 902 5.49 7.84 -27.66
N ARG A 903 4.46 8.19 -26.88
CA ARG A 903 3.48 7.24 -26.33
C ARG A 903 2.75 6.46 -27.41
N LYS A 904 2.42 7.11 -28.54
CA LYS A 904 1.77 6.45 -29.69
C LYS A 904 2.73 5.46 -30.34
N ASP A 905 4.03 5.75 -30.31
CA ASP A 905 5.11 4.92 -30.85
C ASP A 905 5.58 3.82 -29.89
N GLY A 906 5.05 3.77 -28.67
CA GLY A 906 5.46 2.80 -27.64
C GLY A 906 6.68 3.22 -26.82
N ILE A 907 7.11 4.49 -26.92
CA ILE A 907 8.32 5.01 -26.28
C ILE A 907 8.00 5.61 -24.91
N ALA A 908 8.45 4.95 -23.85
CA ALA A 908 8.48 5.50 -22.50
C ALA A 908 9.67 6.47 -22.37
N VAL A 909 9.52 7.53 -21.57
CA VAL A 909 10.54 8.58 -21.44
C VAL A 909 10.90 8.76 -19.97
N LEU A 910 12.19 8.73 -19.66
CA LEU A 910 12.74 9.00 -18.34
C LEU A 910 13.80 10.09 -18.43
N LEU A 911 13.50 11.28 -17.91
CA LEU A 911 14.46 12.39 -17.88
C LEU A 911 15.04 12.54 -16.48
N LEU A 912 16.36 12.67 -16.38
CA LEU A 912 17.08 12.95 -15.13
C LEU A 912 17.67 14.35 -15.21
N SER A 913 17.43 15.18 -14.19
CA SER A 913 17.92 16.57 -14.13
C SER A 913 18.32 16.97 -12.71
N GLN A 914 19.20 17.96 -12.57
CA GLN A 914 19.58 18.49 -11.26
C GLN A 914 18.61 19.53 -10.71
N ASP A 915 18.14 20.43 -11.56
CA ASP A 915 17.22 21.50 -11.21
C ASP A 915 15.97 21.51 -12.09
N PHE A 916 14.95 22.24 -11.62
CA PHE A 916 13.71 22.46 -12.36
C PHE A 916 13.87 23.57 -13.40
N ASP A 917 14.68 24.59 -13.08
CA ASP A 917 14.80 25.81 -13.89
C ASP A 917 15.25 25.49 -15.32
N ALA A 918 16.25 24.63 -15.51
CA ALA A 918 16.74 24.27 -16.84
C ALA A 918 15.66 23.61 -17.74
N ILE A 919 14.71 22.88 -17.15
CA ILE A 919 13.61 22.25 -17.89
C ILE A 919 12.46 23.24 -18.08
N CYS A 920 12.10 23.99 -17.03
CA CYS A 920 10.96 24.92 -17.06
C CYS A 920 11.20 26.09 -18.02
N GLU A 921 12.43 26.57 -18.13
CA GLU A 921 12.79 27.77 -18.90
C GLU A 921 13.16 27.47 -20.37
N CYS A 922 13.29 26.20 -20.76
CA CYS A 922 13.60 25.87 -22.15
C CYS A 922 12.40 26.12 -23.08
N SER A 923 12.68 26.29 -24.37
CA SER A 923 11.67 26.60 -25.40
C SER A 923 10.51 25.60 -25.47
N ALA A 924 10.76 24.34 -25.09
CA ALA A 924 9.76 23.26 -25.06
C ALA A 924 9.33 22.87 -23.63
N GLY A 925 9.67 23.66 -22.61
CA GLY A 925 9.48 23.30 -21.19
C GLY A 925 8.02 22.98 -20.85
N ALA A 926 7.08 23.80 -21.33
CA ALA A 926 5.65 23.55 -21.15
C ALA A 926 5.21 22.22 -21.79
N GLN A 927 5.70 21.92 -23.00
CA GLN A 927 5.38 20.67 -23.71
C GLN A 927 5.96 19.45 -22.98
N ILE A 928 7.20 19.53 -22.49
CA ILE A 928 7.83 18.46 -21.70
C ILE A 928 7.01 18.22 -20.43
N LEU A 929 6.80 19.27 -19.63
CA LEU A 929 6.18 19.15 -18.32
C LEU A 929 4.73 18.70 -18.39
N GLN A 930 3.92 19.20 -19.33
CA GLN A 930 2.51 18.80 -19.48
C GLN A 930 2.35 17.31 -19.84
N ASN A 931 3.37 16.70 -20.46
CA ASN A 931 3.37 15.29 -20.85
C ASN A 931 4.01 14.35 -19.82
N MET A 932 4.61 14.88 -18.76
CA MET A 932 5.13 14.07 -17.66
C MET A 932 3.99 13.55 -16.80
N VAL A 933 3.90 12.22 -16.68
CA VAL A 933 2.92 11.54 -15.82
C VAL A 933 3.39 11.56 -14.37
N TYR A 934 4.69 11.33 -14.17
CA TYR A 934 5.33 11.32 -12.86
C TYR A 934 6.40 12.41 -12.77
N ARG A 935 6.44 13.12 -11.65
CA ARG A 935 7.56 13.98 -11.27
C ARG A 935 8.11 13.46 -9.94
N ILE A 936 9.37 13.06 -9.92
CA ILE A 936 10.01 12.38 -8.78
C ILE A 936 11.16 13.27 -8.31
N THR A 937 10.96 13.97 -7.19
CA THR A 937 11.89 14.99 -6.71
C THR A 937 12.66 14.49 -5.49
N GLY A 938 13.98 14.43 -5.58
CA GLY A 938 14.89 14.11 -4.50
C GLY A 938 15.25 15.32 -3.64
N ARG A 939 16.47 15.36 -3.13
CA ARG A 939 17.06 16.53 -2.44
C ARG A 939 17.23 17.68 -3.44
N ILE A 940 16.75 18.88 -3.11
CA ILE A 940 16.87 20.11 -3.95
C ILE A 940 17.24 21.33 -3.13
N THR A 941 17.78 22.40 -3.71
CA THR A 941 18.11 23.62 -2.94
C THR A 941 16.86 24.42 -2.54
N ASN A 942 17.03 25.44 -1.69
CA ASN A 942 15.99 26.44 -1.45
C ASN A 942 15.56 27.18 -2.73
N SER A 943 16.47 27.39 -3.69
CA SER A 943 16.10 27.93 -5.00
C SER A 943 15.23 26.95 -5.79
N GLY A 944 15.51 25.64 -5.71
CA GLY A 944 14.66 24.60 -6.29
C GLY A 944 13.23 24.59 -5.72
N VAL A 945 13.06 24.89 -4.43
CA VAL A 945 11.73 25.07 -3.81
C VAL A 945 10.99 26.26 -4.43
N ALA A 946 11.67 27.40 -4.58
CA ALA A 946 11.10 28.58 -5.21
C ALA A 946 10.73 28.32 -6.68
N ALA A 947 11.56 27.59 -7.42
CA ALA A 947 11.31 27.18 -8.80
C ALA A 947 10.09 26.27 -8.91
N ALA A 948 9.97 25.25 -8.05
CA ALA A 948 8.82 24.34 -8.02
C ALA A 948 7.52 25.09 -7.68
N HIS A 949 7.56 26.06 -6.77
CA HIS A 949 6.41 26.91 -6.47
C HIS A 949 6.03 27.79 -7.67
N LYS A 950 7.01 28.47 -8.27
CA LYS A 950 6.81 29.40 -9.39
C LYS A 950 6.26 28.70 -10.64
N TYR A 951 6.88 27.59 -11.05
CA TYR A 951 6.61 26.97 -12.35
C TYR A 951 5.59 25.83 -12.27
N LEU A 952 5.55 25.08 -11.16
CA LEU A 952 4.68 23.91 -11.01
C LEU A 952 3.49 24.17 -10.05
N GLY A 953 3.45 25.32 -9.38
CA GLY A 953 2.38 25.66 -8.43
C GLY A 953 2.40 24.80 -7.18
N TYR A 954 3.54 24.17 -6.86
CA TYR A 954 3.64 23.30 -5.68
C TYR A 954 3.45 24.10 -4.39
N ASP A 955 2.74 23.52 -3.42
CA ASP A 955 2.62 24.10 -2.08
C ASP A 955 4.00 24.09 -1.39
N PRO A 956 4.53 25.26 -0.98
CA PRO A 956 5.81 25.35 -0.28
C PRO A 956 5.89 24.46 0.97
N GLN A 957 4.77 24.20 1.66
CA GLN A 957 4.74 23.32 2.84
C GLN A 957 5.04 21.86 2.50
N ILE A 958 4.73 21.44 1.27
CA ILE A 958 4.99 20.07 0.82
C ILE A 958 6.44 19.91 0.34
N ILE A 959 6.90 20.82 -0.52
CA ILE A 959 8.20 20.71 -1.22
C ILE A 959 9.38 21.16 -0.36
N SER A 960 9.20 22.07 0.61
CA SER A 960 10.29 22.59 1.44
C SER A 960 11.06 21.52 2.21
N SER A 961 10.44 20.39 2.55
CA SER A 961 11.15 19.26 3.18
C SER A 961 12.29 18.72 2.32
N ASN A 962 12.14 18.77 0.99
CA ASN A 962 13.16 18.33 0.05
C ASN A 962 14.41 19.21 0.07
N ALA A 963 14.32 20.41 0.64
CA ALA A 963 15.44 21.32 0.83
C ALA A 963 16.22 21.14 2.14
N THR A 964 15.81 20.17 2.96
CA THR A 964 16.40 19.92 4.28
C THR A 964 17.29 18.68 4.29
N GLU A 965 18.08 18.53 5.35
CA GLU A 965 18.90 17.32 5.60
C GLU A 965 18.06 16.04 5.72
N SER A 966 16.75 16.15 5.97
CA SER A 966 15.86 14.97 6.03
C SER A 966 15.73 14.23 4.69
N PHE A 967 16.06 14.89 3.58
CA PHE A 967 16.07 14.31 2.24
C PHE A 967 17.45 13.87 1.74
N LEU A 968 18.49 13.99 2.57
CA LEU A 968 19.78 13.37 2.25
C LEU A 968 19.65 11.84 2.24
N PRO A 969 20.30 11.14 1.29
CA PRO A 969 20.38 9.69 1.33
C PRO A 969 20.97 9.18 2.66
N ARG A 970 20.46 8.04 3.13
CA ARG A 970 20.94 7.40 4.36
C ARG A 970 21.81 6.20 3.99
N ALA A 971 23.13 6.39 4.04
CA ALA A 971 24.10 5.34 3.74
C ALA A 971 23.98 4.12 4.68
N ALA A 972 23.78 4.35 5.99
CA ALA A 972 23.63 3.28 6.98
C ALA A 972 22.48 2.30 6.65
N ASP A 973 21.36 2.83 6.17
CA ASP A 973 20.16 2.07 5.83
C ASP A 973 20.05 1.74 4.33
N LEU A 974 20.96 2.26 3.52
CA LEU A 974 21.00 2.17 2.05
C LEU A 974 19.68 2.59 1.40
N TYR A 975 19.27 3.85 1.58
CA TYR A 975 18.12 4.40 0.84
C TYR A 975 18.30 5.87 0.46
N SER A 976 17.55 6.30 -0.56
CA SER A 976 17.38 7.70 -0.96
C SER A 976 15.93 8.16 -0.74
N CYS A 977 15.73 9.47 -0.49
CA CYS A 977 14.42 10.07 -0.22
C CYS A 977 13.83 10.72 -1.48
N TRP A 978 12.52 10.53 -1.71
CA TRP A 978 11.84 11.02 -2.91
C TRP A 978 10.43 11.53 -2.61
N LEU A 979 10.07 12.66 -3.22
CA LEU A 979 8.72 13.17 -3.31
C LEU A 979 8.18 12.86 -4.72
N ILE A 980 7.22 11.96 -4.81
CA ILE A 980 6.59 11.57 -6.08
C ILE A 980 5.32 12.38 -6.26
N GLU A 981 5.12 12.95 -7.45
CA GLU A 981 3.90 13.64 -7.86
C GLU A 981 3.26 12.96 -9.07
N LYS A 982 1.94 12.79 -9.03
CA LYS A 982 1.11 12.27 -10.13
C LYS A 982 -0.26 12.94 -10.07
N GLY A 983 -0.61 13.68 -11.13
CA GLY A 983 -1.92 14.36 -11.22
C GLY A 983 -2.16 15.36 -10.09
N GLY A 984 -1.10 16.04 -9.64
CA GLY A 984 -1.14 17.02 -8.54
C GLY A 984 -1.11 16.43 -7.13
N ARG A 985 -1.26 15.11 -6.94
CA ARG A 985 -1.11 14.47 -5.62
C ARG A 985 0.35 14.10 -5.34
N PHE A 986 0.72 14.02 -4.05
CA PHE A 986 2.11 13.85 -3.62
C PHE A 986 2.30 12.64 -2.70
N TRP A 987 3.42 11.93 -2.84
CA TRP A 987 3.82 10.83 -1.97
C TRP A 987 5.26 11.05 -1.49
N ARG A 988 5.43 11.16 -0.16
CA ARG A 988 6.76 11.14 0.46
C ARG A 988 7.21 9.70 0.64
N SER A 989 8.32 9.35 0.01
CA SER A 989 8.78 7.98 -0.14
C SER A 989 10.29 7.84 -0.02
N ARG A 990 10.75 6.60 0.04
CA ARG A 990 12.14 6.16 0.09
C ARG A 990 12.32 5.09 -0.96
N PHE A 991 13.43 5.15 -1.67
CA PHE A 991 13.83 4.12 -2.61
C PHE A 991 15.00 3.33 -1.99
N TYR A 992 14.84 2.01 -1.92
CA TYR A 992 15.86 1.12 -1.42
C TYR A 992 16.42 0.28 -2.57
N PRO A 993 17.62 0.58 -3.08
CA PRO A 993 18.21 -0.19 -4.16
C PRO A 993 18.57 -1.61 -3.71
N GLY A 994 18.55 -2.56 -4.65
CA GLY A 994 19.25 -3.83 -4.50
C GLY A 994 20.75 -3.58 -4.34
N GLU A 995 21.40 -4.33 -3.45
CA GLU A 995 22.79 -4.07 -3.06
C GLU A 995 23.77 -4.28 -4.22
N MET A 996 23.60 -5.36 -4.99
CA MET A 996 24.41 -5.62 -6.19
C MET A 996 24.13 -4.60 -7.30
N MET A 997 22.88 -4.13 -7.41
CA MET A 997 22.52 -3.08 -8.35
C MET A 997 23.26 -1.78 -8.00
N LEU A 998 23.24 -1.38 -6.73
CA LEU A 998 23.96 -0.21 -6.22
C LEU A 998 25.48 -0.33 -6.46
N ALA A 999 26.06 -1.50 -6.21
CA ALA A 999 27.48 -1.75 -6.47
C ALA A 999 27.85 -1.69 -7.96
N SER A 1000 26.93 -2.08 -8.86
CA SER A 1000 27.19 -2.08 -10.30
C SER A 1000 27.32 -0.67 -10.91
N ILE A 1001 26.74 0.34 -10.26
CA ILE A 1001 26.76 1.75 -10.68
C ILE A 1001 27.64 2.63 -9.79
N ALA A 1002 28.35 2.04 -8.83
CA ALA A 1002 29.37 2.74 -8.04
C ALA A 1002 30.51 3.18 -8.99
N ASN A 1003 30.72 4.49 -9.11
CA ASN A 1003 31.52 5.08 -10.18
C ASN A 1003 32.56 6.10 -9.68
N ASN A 1004 32.63 6.38 -8.37
CA ASN A 1004 33.71 7.22 -7.87
C ASN A 1004 35.06 6.53 -8.10
N GLN A 1005 36.13 7.30 -8.30
CA GLN A 1005 37.44 6.75 -8.67
C GLN A 1005 37.90 5.63 -7.72
N ASN A 1006 37.79 5.86 -6.40
CA ASN A 1006 38.19 4.88 -5.38
C ASN A 1006 37.29 3.62 -5.40
N GLU A 1007 36.00 3.77 -5.68
CA GLU A 1007 35.04 2.65 -5.80
C GLU A 1007 35.37 1.79 -7.03
N LYS A 1008 35.69 2.45 -8.15
CA LYS A 1008 36.07 1.80 -9.40
C LYS A 1008 37.36 1.01 -9.22
N GLU A 1009 38.40 1.61 -8.66
CA GLU A 1009 39.67 0.92 -8.41
C GLU A 1009 39.49 -0.28 -7.46
N ALA A 1010 38.68 -0.12 -6.41
CA ALA A 1010 38.35 -1.21 -5.48
C ALA A 1010 37.63 -2.37 -6.17
N ARG A 1011 36.64 -2.05 -7.02
CA ARG A 1011 35.94 -3.04 -7.83
C ARG A 1011 36.89 -3.73 -8.79
N ASP A 1012 37.69 -2.99 -9.53
CA ASP A 1012 38.61 -3.53 -10.53
C ASP A 1012 39.63 -4.49 -9.88
N ARG A 1013 40.13 -4.16 -8.67
CA ARG A 1013 40.98 -5.06 -7.85
C ARG A 1013 40.30 -6.38 -7.52
N ILE A 1014 39.02 -6.37 -7.16
CA ILE A 1014 38.27 -7.59 -6.85
C ILE A 1014 37.94 -8.34 -8.13
N MET A 1015 37.42 -7.67 -9.16
CA MET A 1015 37.02 -8.29 -10.41
C MET A 1015 38.19 -8.99 -11.11
N ALA A 1016 39.42 -8.47 -10.98
CA ALA A 1016 40.64 -9.11 -11.49
C ALA A 1016 40.96 -10.47 -10.84
N GLN A 1017 40.39 -10.78 -9.68
CA GLN A 1017 40.58 -12.06 -8.98
C GLN A 1017 39.67 -13.17 -9.54
N TYR A 1018 38.72 -12.83 -10.41
CA TYR A 1018 37.76 -13.76 -10.97
C TYR A 1018 37.97 -13.94 -12.48
N PRO A 1019 37.65 -15.13 -13.05
CA PRO A 1019 37.75 -15.35 -14.48
C PRO A 1019 36.85 -14.37 -15.27
N PRO A 1020 37.27 -13.93 -16.48
CA PRO A 1020 36.48 -13.07 -17.36
C PRO A 1020 35.34 -13.84 -18.07
N THR A 1021 34.62 -14.66 -17.30
CA THR A 1021 33.40 -15.35 -17.72
C THR A 1021 32.23 -14.63 -17.07
N LEU A 1022 31.04 -14.68 -17.66
CA LEU A 1022 29.84 -14.09 -17.06
C LEU A 1022 29.63 -14.55 -15.60
N LYS A 1023 29.83 -15.85 -15.33
CA LYS A 1023 29.74 -16.40 -13.96
C LYS A 1023 30.81 -15.78 -13.04
N GLY A 1024 32.06 -15.68 -13.50
CA GLY A 1024 33.15 -15.07 -12.74
C GLY A 1024 32.92 -13.58 -12.47
N GLN A 1025 32.42 -12.82 -13.45
CA GLN A 1025 32.05 -11.42 -13.29
C GLN A 1025 30.93 -11.23 -12.26
N LEU A 1026 29.89 -12.06 -12.29
CA LEU A 1026 28.80 -12.01 -11.30
C LEU A 1026 29.29 -12.42 -9.90
N GLN A 1027 30.21 -13.38 -9.80
CA GLN A 1027 30.84 -13.76 -8.53
C GLN A 1027 31.72 -12.63 -7.98
N GLY A 1028 32.53 -11.99 -8.82
CA GLY A 1028 33.34 -10.83 -8.46
C GLY A 1028 32.47 -9.64 -8.04
N LEU A 1029 31.39 -9.36 -8.76
CA LEU A 1029 30.45 -8.31 -8.39
C LEU A 1029 29.79 -8.59 -7.03
N LYS A 1030 29.43 -9.85 -6.76
CA LYS A 1030 28.90 -10.26 -5.46
C LYS A 1030 29.92 -10.02 -4.34
N HIS A 1031 31.18 -10.42 -4.54
CA HIS A 1031 32.25 -10.19 -3.56
C HIS A 1031 32.49 -8.70 -3.32
N PHE A 1032 32.62 -7.92 -4.40
CA PHE A 1032 32.73 -6.46 -4.29
C PHE A 1032 31.54 -5.85 -3.55
N THR A 1033 30.32 -6.29 -3.83
CA THR A 1033 29.11 -5.81 -3.14
C THR A 1033 29.20 -6.02 -1.64
N GLN A 1034 29.68 -7.17 -1.17
CA GLN A 1034 29.79 -7.46 0.26
C GLN A 1034 30.75 -6.50 0.97
N GLU A 1035 31.92 -6.25 0.38
CA GLU A 1035 32.92 -5.32 0.95
C GLU A 1035 32.49 -3.85 0.79
N TYR A 1036 31.94 -3.49 -0.37
CA TYR A 1036 31.45 -2.15 -0.67
C TYR A 1036 30.33 -1.72 0.28
N ILE A 1037 29.31 -2.56 0.49
CA ILE A 1037 28.19 -2.24 1.36
C ILE A 1037 28.64 -2.08 2.82
N ALA A 1038 29.57 -2.92 3.29
CA ALA A 1038 30.15 -2.76 4.63
C ALA A 1038 30.87 -1.41 4.75
N ALA A 1039 31.73 -1.08 3.77
CA ALA A 1039 32.46 0.20 3.76
C ALA A 1039 31.53 1.42 3.73
N VAL A 1040 30.50 1.40 2.88
CA VAL A 1040 29.49 2.48 2.78
C VAL A 1040 28.74 2.69 4.09
N LYS A 1041 28.34 1.60 4.76
CA LYS A 1041 27.61 1.70 6.04
C LYS A 1041 28.49 2.17 7.18
N GLU A 1042 29.75 1.77 7.20
CA GLU A 1042 30.72 2.11 8.25
C GLU A 1042 31.46 3.43 8.01
N GLY A 1043 31.28 4.05 6.83
CA GLY A 1043 32.01 5.26 6.44
C GLY A 1043 33.52 5.04 6.28
N LYS A 1044 33.95 3.80 5.98
CA LYS A 1044 35.36 3.46 5.77
C LYS A 1044 35.78 3.77 4.32
N GLY A 1045 37.05 4.15 4.14
CA GLY A 1045 37.63 4.33 2.80
C GLY A 1045 37.73 3.02 2.00
N PHE A 1046 37.70 3.11 0.67
CA PHE A 1046 37.69 1.96 -0.25
C PHE A 1046 39.08 1.39 -0.57
N ASP A 1047 40.15 2.02 -0.08
CA ASP A 1047 41.54 1.70 -0.47
C ASP A 1047 41.95 0.28 -0.11
N ARG A 1048 41.41 -0.26 1.00
CA ARG A 1048 41.74 -1.61 1.52
C ARG A 1048 40.92 -2.74 0.87
N ILE A 1049 39.87 -2.41 0.13
CA ILE A 1049 38.99 -3.39 -0.53
C ILE A 1049 39.77 -4.11 -1.64
N GLY A 1050 39.70 -5.44 -1.64
CA GLY A 1050 40.41 -6.29 -2.60
C GLY A 1050 41.93 -6.39 -2.41
N GLN A 1051 42.50 -5.84 -1.33
CA GLN A 1051 43.91 -6.02 -0.96
C GLN A 1051 44.05 -7.21 -0.01
N ASN A 1052 44.13 -8.44 -0.53
CA ASN A 1052 44.33 -9.61 0.34
C ASN A 1052 45.79 -9.74 0.78
N LEU A 1053 46.01 -9.69 2.10
CA LEU A 1053 47.27 -9.99 2.80
C LEU A 1053 47.50 -11.50 3.01
N GLU A 1054 46.62 -12.42 2.54
CA GLU A 1054 46.70 -13.84 2.95
C GLU A 1054 46.48 -14.92 1.86
N ILE A 1055 46.30 -14.59 0.58
CA ILE A 1055 46.17 -15.64 -0.48
C ILE A 1055 47.54 -16.06 -1.06
N ALA A 1056 48.61 -15.30 -0.80
CA ALA A 1056 49.96 -15.68 -1.22
C ALA A 1056 50.54 -16.90 -0.45
N THR A 1057 50.04 -17.20 0.75
CA THR A 1057 50.61 -18.26 1.61
C THR A 1057 50.10 -19.67 1.27
N ILE A 1058 48.96 -19.79 0.57
CA ILE A 1058 48.42 -21.09 0.15
C ILE A 1058 48.95 -21.49 -1.23
N ALA A 1059 49.22 -20.52 -2.12
CA ALA A 1059 49.84 -20.78 -3.42
C ALA A 1059 51.36 -21.02 -3.34
N ALA A 1060 52.05 -20.48 -2.31
CA ALA A 1060 53.49 -20.70 -2.11
C ALA A 1060 53.84 -22.07 -1.53
N ASN A 1061 52.87 -22.80 -0.95
CA ASN A 1061 53.09 -24.16 -0.40
C ASN A 1061 52.70 -25.29 -1.37
N ALA A 1062 52.35 -24.97 -2.61
CA ALA A 1062 52.05 -25.94 -3.66
C ALA A 1062 53.03 -25.81 -4.83
N GLN A 1063 54.31 -26.11 -4.59
CA GLN A 1063 55.24 -26.53 -5.63
C GLN A 1063 55.82 -27.93 -5.32
N PRO A 1064 56.01 -28.77 -6.35
CA PRO A 1064 56.24 -30.20 -6.20
C PRO A 1064 57.73 -30.49 -5.94
N LYS A 1065 58.04 -31.20 -4.85
CA LYS A 1065 59.34 -31.88 -4.73
C LYS A 1065 59.27 -33.21 -5.48
N VAL A 1066 59.95 -33.24 -6.62
CA VAL A 1066 60.22 -34.40 -7.46
C VAL A 1066 61.30 -35.28 -6.83
N ALA A 1067 61.03 -36.59 -6.82
CA ALA A 1067 61.92 -37.76 -6.83
C ALA A 1067 63.30 -37.69 -6.13
N SER A 1068 63.43 -38.44 -5.05
CA SER A 1068 64.50 -39.42 -4.86
C SER A 1068 64.07 -40.48 -3.84
N ASP A 1069 64.54 -41.71 -4.08
CA ASP A 1069 64.59 -42.85 -3.17
C ASP A 1069 63.53 -43.97 -3.34
N VAL A 1070 64.04 -44.95 -4.10
CA VAL A 1070 63.64 -46.33 -4.31
C VAL A 1070 63.79 -47.14 -3.01
N HIS A 1071 62.95 -48.18 -2.88
CA HIS A 1071 62.94 -49.29 -1.91
C HIS A 1071 62.38 -49.02 -0.49
N SER A 1072 61.16 -49.50 -0.21
CA SER A 1072 60.94 -50.86 0.34
C SER A 1072 59.52 -51.08 0.87
N ASN A 1073 59.00 -52.28 0.58
CA ASN A 1073 58.05 -53.10 1.35
C ASN A 1073 56.63 -52.59 1.75
N LYS A 1074 55.66 -53.18 1.05
CA LYS A 1074 54.58 -54.07 1.54
C LYS A 1074 53.43 -53.53 2.42
N SER A 1075 52.23 -53.96 1.97
CA SER A 1075 51.02 -54.38 2.70
C SER A 1075 50.08 -53.31 3.28
N GLN A 1076 48.84 -53.24 2.73
CA GLN A 1076 47.56 -53.61 3.40
C GLN A 1076 46.93 -52.40 4.17
N ILE A 1077 45.64 -52.05 4.18
CA ILE A 1077 44.34 -52.67 3.87
C ILE A 1077 43.27 -51.55 3.72
N PHE A 1078 42.19 -51.90 3.02
CA PHE A 1078 40.90 -51.28 2.71
C PHE A 1078 40.09 -50.43 3.74
N ALA A 1079 39.14 -49.66 3.15
CA ALA A 1079 37.75 -49.38 3.58
C ALA A 1079 37.51 -48.23 4.59
N LYS A 1080 36.41 -47.44 4.56
CA LYS A 1080 35.17 -47.34 3.76
C LYS A 1080 34.47 -46.01 4.14
N ILE A 1081 33.91 -45.32 3.16
CA ILE A 1081 32.81 -44.32 3.22
C ILE A 1081 31.48 -45.09 3.46
N PRO A 1082 30.42 -44.62 4.18
CA PRO A 1082 29.41 -43.61 3.72
C PRO A 1082 28.74 -42.77 4.85
N LYS A 1083 27.93 -41.73 4.63
CA LYS A 1083 27.24 -41.16 3.46
C LYS A 1083 26.95 -39.68 3.72
#